data_AF-A0A7R9F184-F1
#
_entry.id   AF-A0A7R9F184-F1
#
_cell.length_a   1.000
_cell.length_b   1.000
_cell.length_c   1.000
_cell.angle_alpha   90.00
_cell.angle_beta   90.00
_cell.angle_gamma   90.00
#
_symmetry.space_group_name_H-M   'P 1'
#
loop_
_entity.id
_entity.type
_entity.pdbx_description
1 polymer ?
#
loop_
_entity_poly.entity_id
_entity_poly.type
_entity_poly.pdbx_seq_one_letter_code
_entity_poly.pdbx_strand_id
1 'polypeptide(L)'
;MALSLADVGEAVADVAKIAKTLESLPNRFSAFISAWYSEEKRLMQNDYVTTAFAALNVQKNYKNIKSQTSHSDEKRENHGKSSLCYDYSTLLQNSLLFYEAQRSGKLPSDQKVTWRKDSALNDKGDNGEDLTGGYYDAGDFVKFGFQMAFTATVLAWGLLDHEAGYSNAGALEDGRKAVKWATDYFIKAHTSEFEFYGQVGDGIADHNYWGRPEDMTMDRPAFKITASAPGSDLAAETAAALAATSLVFKTVDSAYSATLLQHAIQLFNFANTYRGKFSDSIDNVRCCYNSSNYNDELVWGAAWLYRATQDIQYLNVVQQEYPTVQYWVGFDWDQKTSGADVLLAQLTGESSYSSKTKNYCDNIINNQQRTPKGLIFISEWGSLRESANAMFICLKAAELGISADSYRTEAKRQIDYILGDSGRSYIVGFGTNPPTHAHHRSSSCPDAPATCDWTQYSTTDPNPHVLTGALVGGPGANDDYEDVRSDYQHNEVACDYNAAFQGILAMFVELACYDYTTVLQNSLLFYEAQRSGKLPSDQKVTWRKDSALNDKGNNGEDLTGGYYDAGDYVKFGFPMAFTTTVLSWGLLDHVEWIPKSDTPYIVPDSVDDCRKAIKWATDWFLKAHVSANEYYGQVGSGTVDHASWGRPEDMTMERPAFKITTSAPGSDLAAETAAALAAASLVFQSVDSTYAATLLEHAKQLYDFGYNYRGLFSDSITDSQCCYTSTHYEDELVWGAAWLYRATNDQKYLGYVDELYSTVQSMYGFDWDQKFAGAMTMLYKVTKDEKYATDIKNYCNYVISSQSRTPKGLIFIYDWGPARYAANLAFIFMQAADLGINADTYRAEAKKQIDYILGDGGRSYVIGYGDNYPTHAHHRSSSCPDAPATCDWNTYSGTQPNVHVLYGGMVGGPDKNDAFEDLRSDWRHTEVGCDYNAAFQSTLAHFVELGY
;
A
#
# COMPACT_ATOMS: atom_id res chain seq x y z
N MET A 1 -24.70 -17.38 -28.35
CA MET A 1 -25.14 -16.90 -29.68
C MET A 1 -24.36 -17.69 -30.73
N ALA A 2 -25.05 -18.27 -31.72
CA ALA A 2 -24.43 -19.10 -32.75
C ALA A 2 -23.88 -18.23 -33.88
N LEU A 3 -22.59 -18.41 -34.23
CA LEU A 3 -21.98 -17.88 -35.45
C LEU A 3 -22.28 -18.81 -36.63
N SER A 4 -22.44 -18.22 -37.82
CA SER A 4 -22.97 -18.90 -39.01
C SER A 4 -21.89 -19.64 -39.80
N LEU A 5 -22.30 -20.70 -40.51
CA LEU A 5 -21.46 -21.54 -41.38
C LEU A 5 -20.77 -20.80 -42.56
N ALA A 6 -21.06 -19.51 -42.76
CA ALA A 6 -20.42 -18.70 -43.79
C ALA A 6 -18.99 -18.26 -43.39
N ASP A 7 -18.75 -17.99 -42.11
CA ASP A 7 -17.46 -17.47 -41.61
C ASP A 7 -16.35 -18.54 -41.60
N VAL A 8 -16.74 -19.82 -41.62
CA VAL A 8 -15.81 -20.96 -41.73
C VAL A 8 -15.32 -21.12 -43.17
N GLY A 9 -16.08 -20.65 -44.16
CA GLY A 9 -15.73 -20.76 -45.58
C GLY A 9 -14.56 -19.87 -46.00
N GLU A 10 -14.47 -18.66 -45.46
CA GLU A 10 -13.38 -17.72 -45.75
C GLU A 10 -12.06 -18.15 -45.08
N ALA A 11 -12.11 -18.66 -43.85
CA ALA A 11 -10.92 -19.14 -43.14
C ALA A 11 -10.22 -20.32 -43.85
N VAL A 12 -10.99 -21.23 -44.48
CA VAL A 12 -10.43 -22.39 -45.20
C VAL A 12 -9.78 -21.98 -46.53
N ALA A 13 -10.25 -20.90 -47.17
CA ALA A 13 -9.67 -20.39 -48.41
C ALA A 13 -8.29 -19.75 -48.19
N ASP A 14 -8.08 -19.09 -47.04
CA ASP A 14 -6.81 -18.47 -46.69
C ASP A 14 -5.73 -19.48 -46.29
N VAL A 15 -6.10 -20.58 -45.61
CA VAL A 15 -5.17 -21.68 -45.31
C VAL A 15 -4.67 -22.38 -46.59
N ALA A 16 -5.52 -22.54 -47.61
CA ALA A 16 -5.13 -23.10 -48.90
C ALA A 16 -4.17 -22.18 -49.69
N LYS A 17 -4.23 -20.86 -49.46
CA LYS A 17 -3.35 -19.86 -50.07
C LYS A 17 -1.96 -19.85 -49.43
N ILE A 18 -1.89 -20.10 -48.13
CA ILE A 18 -0.64 -20.23 -47.36
C ILE A 18 0.08 -21.53 -47.71
N ALA A 19 -0.65 -22.65 -47.86
CA ALA A 19 -0.08 -23.94 -48.25
C ALA A 19 0.62 -23.90 -49.62
N LYS A 20 0.08 -23.12 -50.58
CA LYS A 20 0.65 -22.98 -51.94
C LYS A 20 1.92 -22.12 -51.99
N THR A 21 2.19 -21.35 -50.94
CA THR A 21 3.39 -20.50 -50.82
C THR A 21 4.54 -21.25 -50.15
N LEU A 22 4.25 -22.34 -49.44
CA LEU A 22 5.23 -23.18 -48.74
C LEU A 22 5.89 -24.25 -49.65
N GLU A 23 5.34 -24.53 -50.82
CA GLU A 23 5.90 -25.51 -51.78
C GLU A 23 7.10 -25.00 -52.60
N SER A 24 7.48 -23.72 -52.48
CA SER A 24 8.57 -23.12 -53.28
C SER A 24 9.92 -22.93 -52.56
N LEU A 25 10.13 -23.55 -51.40
CA LEU A 25 11.40 -23.43 -50.64
C LEU A 25 12.25 -24.72 -50.73
N PRO A 26 13.54 -24.64 -51.14
CA PRO A 26 14.37 -25.82 -51.34
C PRO A 26 14.88 -26.45 -50.03
N ASN A 27 14.45 -27.69 -49.80
CA ASN A 27 15.15 -28.83 -49.17
C ASN A 27 16.17 -28.57 -48.06
N ARG A 28 15.68 -28.29 -46.83
CA ARG A 28 16.13 -28.92 -45.57
C ARG A 28 15.07 -28.84 -44.47
N PHE A 29 13.81 -29.24 -44.73
CA PHE A 29 12.77 -29.24 -43.67
C PHE A 29 11.65 -30.28 -43.86
N SER A 30 11.86 -31.36 -44.62
CA SER A 30 10.79 -32.37 -44.84
C SER A 30 10.70 -33.47 -43.77
N ALA A 31 11.75 -33.68 -42.96
CA ALA A 31 11.77 -34.73 -41.94
C ALA A 31 11.10 -34.32 -40.62
N PHE A 32 11.09 -33.02 -40.27
CA PHE A 32 10.54 -32.53 -39.01
C PHE A 32 9.01 -32.37 -39.06
N ILE A 33 8.46 -31.96 -40.21
CA ILE A 33 7.03 -31.71 -40.40
C ILE A 33 6.22 -33.03 -40.42
N SER A 34 6.81 -34.11 -40.92
CA SER A 34 6.13 -35.43 -40.94
C SER A 34 6.04 -36.07 -39.55
N ALA A 35 6.98 -35.79 -38.65
CA ALA A 35 6.97 -36.28 -37.27
C ALA A 35 5.98 -35.49 -36.40
N TRP A 36 5.97 -34.16 -36.55
CA TRP A 36 5.08 -33.26 -35.82
C TRP A 36 3.59 -33.49 -36.13
N TYR A 37 3.24 -33.70 -37.41
CA TYR A 37 1.86 -33.97 -37.82
C TYR A 37 1.31 -35.33 -37.35
N SER A 38 2.18 -36.28 -37.00
CA SER A 38 1.77 -37.59 -36.47
C SER A 38 1.50 -37.56 -34.95
N GLU A 39 2.19 -36.68 -34.22
CA GLU A 39 2.06 -36.53 -32.76
C GLU A 39 0.81 -35.70 -32.39
N GLU A 40 0.50 -34.63 -33.14
CA GLU A 40 -0.73 -33.85 -32.93
C GLU A 40 -2.02 -34.64 -33.21
N LYS A 41 -1.98 -35.54 -34.20
CA LYS A 41 -3.11 -36.42 -34.51
C LYS A 41 -3.36 -37.46 -33.41
N ARG A 42 -2.32 -37.82 -32.66
CA ARG A 42 -2.37 -38.73 -31.50
C ARG A 42 -2.90 -38.03 -30.24
N LEU A 43 -2.56 -36.76 -30.05
CA LEU A 43 -3.05 -35.92 -28.93
C LEU A 43 -4.53 -35.55 -29.09
N MET A 44 -4.97 -35.19 -30.30
CA MET A 44 -6.38 -34.85 -30.57
C MET A 44 -7.37 -36.03 -30.46
N GLN A 45 -6.90 -37.28 -30.54
CA GLN A 45 -7.76 -38.47 -30.38
C GLN A 45 -7.95 -38.91 -28.92
N ASN A 46 -7.05 -38.52 -28.00
CA ASN A 46 -7.14 -38.89 -26.59
C ASN A 46 -7.97 -37.90 -25.75
N ASP A 47 -7.93 -36.60 -26.04
CA ASP A 47 -8.66 -35.62 -25.21
C ASP A 47 -10.17 -35.64 -25.42
N TYR A 48 -10.67 -36.11 -26.57
CA TYR A 48 -12.11 -36.33 -26.79
C TYR A 48 -12.68 -37.46 -25.90
N VAL A 49 -11.84 -38.35 -25.36
CA VAL A 49 -12.26 -39.46 -24.50
C VAL A 49 -12.30 -39.03 -23.03
N THR A 50 -11.47 -38.06 -22.62
CA THR A 50 -11.40 -37.55 -21.24
C THR A 50 -12.55 -36.60 -20.89
N THR A 51 -13.03 -35.79 -21.85
CA THR A 51 -14.16 -34.85 -21.64
C THR A 51 -15.52 -35.55 -21.57
N ALA A 52 -15.66 -36.76 -22.12
CA ALA A 52 -16.89 -37.54 -22.07
C ALA A 52 -17.11 -38.26 -20.72
N PHE A 53 -16.04 -38.52 -19.95
CA PHE A 53 -16.13 -39.14 -18.63
C PHE A 53 -16.37 -38.14 -17.48
N ALA A 54 -16.00 -36.87 -17.65
CA ALA A 54 -16.26 -35.81 -16.67
C ALA A 54 -17.74 -35.40 -16.60
N ALA A 55 -18.49 -35.55 -17.70
CA ALA A 55 -19.91 -35.16 -17.77
C ALA A 55 -20.89 -36.18 -17.13
N LEU A 56 -20.45 -37.41 -16.84
CA LEU A 56 -21.29 -38.47 -16.24
C LEU A 56 -21.19 -38.58 -14.71
N ASN A 57 -20.19 -37.95 -14.08
CA ASN A 57 -20.01 -37.98 -12.62
C ASN A 57 -20.63 -36.77 -11.88
N VAL A 58 -20.98 -35.69 -12.58
CA VAL A 58 -21.59 -34.49 -11.97
C VAL A 58 -23.10 -34.68 -11.70
N GLN A 59 -23.79 -35.60 -12.38
CA GLN A 59 -25.21 -35.89 -12.11
C GLN A 59 -25.46 -36.88 -10.95
N LYS A 60 -24.43 -37.57 -10.43
CA LYS A 60 -24.59 -38.54 -9.34
C LYS A 60 -24.38 -37.95 -7.93
N ASN A 61 -23.68 -36.82 -7.81
CA ASN A 61 -23.41 -36.18 -6.50
C ASN A 61 -24.39 -35.06 -6.11
N TYR A 62 -25.38 -34.75 -6.96
CA TYR A 62 -26.41 -33.74 -6.66
C TYR A 62 -27.63 -34.27 -5.90
N LYS A 63 -27.67 -35.56 -5.53
CA LYS A 63 -28.80 -36.19 -4.82
C LYS A 63 -28.51 -36.65 -3.38
N ASN A 64 -27.27 -36.49 -2.88
CA ASN A 64 -26.89 -36.95 -1.52
C ASN A 64 -26.60 -35.81 -0.51
N ILE A 65 -26.83 -34.54 -0.86
CA ILE A 65 -26.62 -33.39 0.04
C ILE A 65 -27.98 -32.73 0.39
N LYS A 66 -28.95 -33.54 0.84
CA LYS A 66 -30.22 -33.03 1.42
C LYS A 66 -30.73 -33.83 2.62
N SER A 67 -29.86 -34.59 3.29
CA SER A 67 -30.20 -35.23 4.56
C SER A 67 -28.99 -35.24 5.49
N GLN A 68 -28.81 -34.16 6.24
CA GLN A 68 -28.22 -34.11 7.59
C GLN A 68 -28.01 -32.64 7.99
N THR A 69 -29.11 -31.99 8.37
CA THR A 69 -29.10 -30.75 9.14
C THR A 69 -29.71 -31.05 10.50
N SER A 70 -28.87 -31.22 11.52
CA SER A 70 -29.28 -31.07 12.91
C SER A 70 -28.05 -31.01 13.83
N HIS A 71 -27.88 -29.85 14.49
CA HIS A 71 -27.18 -29.61 15.77
C HIS A 71 -25.63 -29.59 15.78
N SER A 72 -25.06 -28.38 15.75
CA SER A 72 -24.20 -27.85 16.83
C SER A 72 -23.73 -26.43 16.49
N ASP A 73 -24.04 -25.50 17.38
CA ASP A 73 -23.54 -24.13 17.41
C ASP A 73 -22.02 -24.08 17.73
N GLU A 74 -21.44 -22.91 17.43
CA GLU A 74 -20.09 -22.40 17.73
C GLU A 74 -18.93 -22.74 16.77
N LYS A 75 -18.25 -21.63 16.39
CA LYS A 75 -17.02 -21.48 15.57
C LYS A 75 -17.17 -21.55 14.04
N ARG A 76 -17.60 -20.41 13.47
CA ARG A 76 -17.18 -20.03 12.10
C ARG A 76 -15.89 -19.22 12.20
N GLU A 77 -14.77 -19.85 11.90
CA GLU A 77 -13.53 -19.16 11.55
C GLU A 77 -13.56 -18.74 10.07
N ASN A 78 -13.01 -17.55 9.84
CA ASN A 78 -12.87 -16.85 8.57
C ASN A 78 -12.41 -17.74 7.40
N HIS A 79 -13.21 -17.83 6.36
CA HIS A 79 -12.78 -18.23 5.01
C HIS A 79 -13.16 -17.14 4.02
N GLY A 80 -12.16 -16.55 3.37
CA GLY A 80 -12.31 -15.51 2.35
C GLY A 80 -11.68 -14.17 2.76
N LYS A 81 -10.36 -14.13 2.97
CA LYS A 81 -9.61 -12.87 3.06
C LYS A 81 -9.23 -12.46 1.63
N SER A 82 -9.91 -11.44 1.10
CA SER A 82 -9.35 -10.54 0.07
C SER A 82 -8.05 -9.94 0.60
N SER A 83 -7.10 -9.59 -0.26
CA SER A 83 -5.73 -9.18 0.11
C SER A 83 -5.72 -8.10 1.21
N LEU A 84 -5.57 -8.54 2.46
CA LEU A 84 -5.25 -7.66 3.56
C LEU A 84 -3.80 -7.23 3.39
N CYS A 85 -3.50 -5.97 3.68
CA CYS A 85 -2.13 -5.57 3.95
C CYS A 85 -1.57 -6.48 5.05
N TYR A 86 -0.49 -7.21 4.75
CA TYR A 86 0.17 -8.04 5.75
C TYR A 86 0.69 -7.15 6.88
N ASP A 87 0.69 -7.67 8.10
CA ASP A 87 1.23 -6.96 9.27
C ASP A 87 2.77 -6.93 9.20
N TYR A 88 3.30 -5.97 8.44
CA TYR A 88 4.74 -5.79 8.25
C TYR A 88 5.45 -5.44 9.56
N SER A 89 4.76 -4.84 10.54
CA SER A 89 5.33 -4.54 11.87
C SER A 89 5.61 -5.82 12.64
N THR A 90 4.63 -6.74 12.71
CA THR A 90 4.83 -8.05 13.33
C THR A 90 5.88 -8.87 12.57
N LEU A 91 5.89 -8.82 11.24
CA LEU A 91 6.91 -9.49 10.44
C LEU A 91 8.32 -8.96 10.69
N LEU A 92 8.48 -7.65 10.85
CA LEU A 92 9.76 -7.02 11.19
C LEU A 92 10.26 -7.51 12.55
N GLN A 93 9.37 -7.57 13.56
CA GLN A 93 9.68 -8.16 14.85
C GLN A 93 10.05 -9.65 14.75
N ASN A 94 9.32 -10.42 13.94
CA ASN A 94 9.60 -11.84 13.71
C ASN A 94 10.97 -12.05 13.05
N SER A 95 11.33 -11.26 12.04
CA SER A 95 12.66 -11.34 11.41
C SER A 95 13.78 -11.08 12.42
N LEU A 96 13.58 -10.18 13.39
CA LEU A 96 14.54 -9.99 14.48
C LEU A 96 14.64 -11.20 15.42
N LEU A 97 13.54 -11.95 15.63
CA LEU A 97 13.59 -13.22 16.36
C LEU A 97 14.41 -14.28 15.60
N PHE A 98 14.38 -14.29 14.27
CA PHE A 98 15.29 -15.15 13.51
C PHE A 98 16.76 -14.80 13.79
N TYR A 99 17.14 -13.52 13.78
CA TYR A 99 18.50 -13.14 14.15
C TYR A 99 18.85 -13.53 15.60
N GLU A 100 17.92 -13.39 16.56
CA GLU A 100 18.14 -13.93 17.91
C GLU A 100 18.37 -15.45 17.92
N ALA A 101 17.69 -16.18 17.03
CA ALA A 101 17.84 -17.62 16.83
C ALA A 101 19.17 -17.99 16.16
N GLN A 102 19.89 -17.06 15.54
CA GLN A 102 21.22 -17.26 14.96
C GLN A 102 22.38 -16.87 15.89
N ARG A 103 22.13 -16.19 17.03
CA ARG A 103 23.20 -15.69 17.93
C ARG A 103 24.13 -16.81 18.43
N SER A 104 25.43 -16.72 18.17
CA SER A 104 26.47 -17.57 18.78
C SER A 104 27.05 -16.94 20.05
N GLY A 105 27.73 -17.70 20.89
CA GLY A 105 28.36 -17.20 22.12
C GLY A 105 27.42 -17.21 23.32
N LYS A 106 27.70 -16.31 24.28
CA LYS A 106 26.90 -16.12 25.49
C LYS A 106 25.69 -15.24 25.19
N LEU A 107 24.49 -15.78 25.37
CA LEU A 107 23.24 -15.08 25.11
C LEU A 107 22.94 -14.06 26.22
N PRO A 108 22.30 -12.93 25.90
CA PRO A 108 21.97 -11.90 26.87
C PRO A 108 20.76 -12.32 27.72
N SER A 109 20.59 -11.72 28.90
CA SER A 109 19.51 -12.07 29.83
C SER A 109 18.11 -11.70 29.31
N ASP A 110 18.02 -10.77 28.36
CA ASP A 110 16.79 -10.32 27.70
C ASP A 110 16.54 -11.02 26.35
N GLN A 111 17.25 -12.13 26.06
CA GLN A 111 16.99 -12.99 24.90
C GLN A 111 15.51 -13.44 24.89
N LYS A 112 14.82 -13.21 23.76
CA LYS A 112 13.43 -13.61 23.53
C LYS A 112 13.33 -15.04 23.00
N VAL A 113 14.27 -15.45 22.14
CA VAL A 113 14.38 -16.83 21.65
C VAL A 113 15.08 -17.71 22.70
N THR A 114 14.31 -18.10 23.71
CA THR A 114 14.82 -18.74 24.93
C THR A 114 15.11 -20.24 24.81
N TRP A 115 14.68 -20.89 23.72
CA TRP A 115 15.06 -22.29 23.44
C TRP A 115 16.52 -22.40 22.99
N ARG A 116 17.12 -21.34 22.42
CA ARG A 116 18.57 -21.24 22.22
C ARG A 116 19.29 -21.08 23.55
N LYS A 117 20.52 -21.60 23.64
CA LYS A 117 21.39 -21.54 24.83
C LYS A 117 22.78 -20.99 24.48
N ASP A 118 23.53 -20.63 25.52
CA ASP A 118 24.94 -20.27 25.43
C ASP A 118 25.72 -21.39 24.72
N SER A 119 26.46 -21.05 23.67
CA SER A 119 27.18 -22.03 22.85
C SER A 119 28.47 -21.47 22.25
N ALA A 120 29.34 -22.34 21.73
CA ALA A 120 30.63 -21.96 21.14
C ALA A 120 31.49 -21.03 22.02
N LEU A 121 31.42 -21.23 23.35
CA LEU A 121 32.07 -20.37 24.35
C LEU A 121 33.61 -20.48 24.37
N ASN A 122 34.17 -21.35 23.53
CA ASN A 122 35.60 -21.58 23.40
C ASN A 122 36.16 -21.11 22.04
N ASP A 123 35.33 -20.47 21.20
CA ASP A 123 35.78 -19.88 19.94
C ASP A 123 36.89 -18.85 20.23
N LYS A 124 38.07 -19.07 19.65
CA LYS A 124 39.26 -18.28 19.91
C LYS A 124 40.22 -18.24 18.73
N GLY A 125 41.02 -17.17 18.65
CA GLY A 125 42.10 -17.04 17.68
C GLY A 125 43.31 -17.90 18.00
N ASP A 126 44.29 -17.91 17.10
CA ASP A 126 45.52 -18.70 17.18
C ASP A 126 46.33 -18.45 18.46
N ASN A 127 46.26 -17.24 19.03
CA ASN A 127 46.96 -16.87 20.26
C ASN A 127 46.02 -16.78 21.48
N GLY A 128 44.78 -17.28 21.35
CA GLY A 128 43.79 -17.27 22.42
C GLY A 128 42.98 -15.97 22.51
N GLU A 129 42.96 -15.15 21.45
CA GLU A 129 42.05 -14.01 21.32
C GLU A 129 40.60 -14.49 21.44
N ASP A 130 39.76 -13.77 22.20
CA ASP A 130 38.35 -14.12 22.34
C ASP A 130 37.62 -13.89 21.01
N LEU A 131 37.07 -14.96 20.42
CA LEU A 131 36.23 -14.89 19.23
C LEU A 131 34.80 -15.34 19.52
N THR A 132 34.36 -15.39 20.77
CA THR A 132 32.95 -15.71 21.12
C THR A 132 31.99 -14.60 20.68
N GLY A 133 30.76 -14.97 20.32
CA GLY A 133 29.75 -14.05 19.78
C GLY A 133 29.58 -14.17 18.26
N GLY A 134 28.93 -13.18 17.65
CA GLY A 134 28.59 -13.19 16.23
C GLY A 134 27.39 -14.10 15.92
N TYR A 135 27.08 -14.24 14.63
CA TYR A 135 25.99 -15.10 14.17
C TYR A 135 26.50 -16.41 13.61
N TYR A 136 25.79 -17.50 13.86
CA TYR A 136 25.87 -18.67 12.99
C TYR A 136 25.26 -18.32 11.63
N ASP A 137 25.88 -18.80 10.56
CA ASP A 137 25.57 -18.36 9.20
C ASP A 137 24.14 -18.74 8.76
N ALA A 138 23.84 -20.04 8.81
CA ALA A 138 22.61 -20.60 8.26
C ALA A 138 22.00 -21.65 9.19
N GLY A 139 21.69 -22.83 8.65
CA GLY A 139 21.29 -24.00 9.43
C GLY A 139 22.41 -24.66 10.24
N ASP A 140 23.64 -24.19 10.07
CA ASP A 140 24.89 -24.71 10.63
C ASP A 140 25.40 -23.89 11.82
N PHE A 141 26.60 -24.21 12.31
CA PHE A 141 27.25 -23.48 13.39
C PHE A 141 28.61 -22.90 13.01
N VAL A 142 28.90 -22.78 11.71
CA VAL A 142 30.04 -22.02 11.22
C VAL A 142 29.71 -20.53 11.32
N LYS A 143 30.73 -19.73 11.67
CA LYS A 143 30.67 -18.28 11.58
C LYS A 143 31.39 -17.84 10.33
N PHE A 144 30.70 -17.76 9.20
CA PHE A 144 31.25 -17.25 7.96
C PHE A 144 31.22 -15.71 7.95
N GLY A 145 32.40 -15.10 7.99
CA GLY A 145 32.55 -13.66 8.21
C GLY A 145 32.06 -12.81 7.05
N PHE A 146 32.13 -13.29 5.81
CA PHE A 146 31.77 -12.49 4.63
C PHE A 146 30.26 -12.28 4.55
N GLN A 147 29.48 -13.35 4.72
CA GLN A 147 28.02 -13.35 4.76
C GLN A 147 27.50 -12.58 5.97
N MET A 148 28.14 -12.77 7.13
CA MET A 148 27.80 -12.03 8.35
C MET A 148 28.05 -10.53 8.16
N ALA A 149 29.15 -10.14 7.50
CA ALA A 149 29.45 -8.74 7.21
C ALA A 149 28.42 -8.13 6.26
N PHE A 150 28.10 -8.80 5.15
CA PHE A 150 27.03 -8.37 4.25
C PHE A 150 25.69 -8.18 5.00
N THR A 151 25.29 -9.17 5.80
CA THR A 151 24.09 -9.10 6.64
C THR A 151 24.10 -7.85 7.51
N ALA A 152 25.20 -7.61 8.24
CA ALA A 152 25.33 -6.46 9.12
C ALA A 152 25.26 -5.13 8.36
N THR A 153 25.89 -5.03 7.18
CA THR A 153 25.82 -3.83 6.33
C THR A 153 24.39 -3.55 5.90
N VAL A 154 23.67 -4.54 5.38
CA VAL A 154 22.31 -4.35 4.85
C VAL A 154 21.29 -4.09 5.96
N LEU A 155 21.41 -4.78 7.10
CA LEU A 155 20.60 -4.48 8.29
C LEU A 155 20.85 -3.06 8.79
N ALA A 156 22.10 -2.63 8.87
CA ALA A 156 22.45 -1.27 9.26
C ALA A 156 21.95 -0.23 8.24
N TRP A 157 21.97 -0.55 6.95
CA TRP A 157 21.44 0.32 5.90
C TRP A 157 19.92 0.52 6.05
N GLY A 158 19.16 -0.56 6.20
CA GLY A 158 17.72 -0.49 6.44
C GLY A 158 17.38 0.25 7.73
N LEU A 159 18.11 -0.01 8.82
CA LEU A 159 17.90 0.64 10.11
C LEU A 159 18.25 2.14 10.09
N LEU A 160 19.32 2.52 9.38
CA LEU A 160 19.78 3.91 9.28
C LEU A 160 18.81 4.75 8.45
N ASP A 161 18.35 4.22 7.32
CA ASP A 161 17.52 4.99 6.38
C ASP A 161 16.03 4.92 6.73
N HIS A 162 15.60 3.89 7.47
CA HIS A 162 14.20 3.64 7.85
C HIS A 162 14.04 3.46 9.36
N GLU A 163 14.73 4.28 10.16
CA GLU A 163 14.60 4.27 11.63
C GLU A 163 13.13 4.43 12.07
N ALA A 164 12.35 5.20 11.32
CA ALA A 164 10.91 5.38 11.55
C ALA A 164 10.14 4.06 11.43
N GLY A 165 10.41 3.24 10.41
CA GLY A 165 9.80 1.92 10.25
C GLY A 165 10.05 1.00 11.45
N TYR A 166 11.29 0.96 11.95
CA TYR A 166 11.63 0.20 13.16
C TYR A 166 10.98 0.78 14.42
N SER A 167 10.88 2.11 14.52
CA SER A 167 10.23 2.79 15.65
C SER A 167 8.74 2.50 15.69
N ASN A 168 8.06 2.62 14.55
CA ASN A 168 6.63 2.35 14.38
C ASN A 168 6.29 0.89 14.67
N ALA A 169 7.17 -0.03 14.29
CA ALA A 169 7.05 -1.44 14.65
C ALA A 169 7.41 -1.76 16.11
N GLY A 170 7.82 -0.78 16.93
CA GLY A 170 8.27 -1.02 18.30
C GLY A 170 9.54 -1.89 18.40
N ALA A 171 10.36 -1.89 17.35
CA ALA A 171 11.48 -2.81 17.14
C ALA A 171 12.85 -2.12 17.03
N LEU A 172 12.93 -0.79 17.21
CA LEU A 172 14.16 -0.02 17.04
C LEU A 172 15.33 -0.52 17.89
N GLU A 173 15.09 -0.77 19.18
CA GLU A 173 16.15 -1.21 20.07
C GLU A 173 16.64 -2.63 19.74
N ASP A 174 15.73 -3.51 19.34
CA ASP A 174 16.10 -4.87 18.91
C ASP A 174 16.84 -4.86 17.56
N GLY A 175 16.47 -3.95 16.65
CA GLY A 175 17.22 -3.68 15.42
C GLY A 175 18.65 -3.22 15.70
N ARG A 176 18.84 -2.30 16.65
CA ARG A 176 20.18 -1.86 17.12
C ARG A 176 20.96 -3.03 17.72
N LYS A 177 20.34 -3.86 18.57
CA LYS A 177 20.97 -5.06 19.12
C LYS A 177 21.36 -6.06 18.02
N ALA A 178 20.56 -6.20 16.97
CA ALA A 178 20.83 -7.13 15.88
C ALA A 178 22.12 -6.76 15.12
N VAL A 179 22.28 -5.50 14.73
CA VAL A 179 23.54 -5.05 14.07
C VAL A 179 24.72 -5.05 15.05
N LYS A 180 24.50 -4.66 16.31
CA LYS A 180 25.54 -4.65 17.35
C LYS A 180 26.13 -6.03 17.62
N TRP A 181 25.30 -7.09 17.56
CA TRP A 181 25.74 -8.46 17.79
C TRP A 181 26.82 -8.91 16.79
N ALA A 182 26.67 -8.51 15.52
CA ALA A 182 27.67 -8.76 14.49
C ALA A 182 28.90 -7.87 14.68
N THR A 183 28.71 -6.57 14.90
CA THR A 183 29.84 -5.63 15.00
C THR A 183 30.70 -5.80 16.25
N ASP A 184 30.12 -6.23 17.38
CA ASP A 184 30.88 -6.64 18.56
C ASP A 184 31.81 -7.81 18.24
N TYR A 185 31.36 -8.75 17.41
CA TYR A 185 32.20 -9.85 16.93
C TYR A 185 33.28 -9.38 15.95
N PHE A 186 32.97 -8.48 15.01
CA PHE A 186 33.97 -7.96 14.09
C PHE A 186 35.09 -7.18 14.79
N ILE A 187 34.78 -6.43 15.86
CA ILE A 187 35.79 -5.76 16.69
C ILE A 187 36.74 -6.79 17.31
N LYS A 188 36.22 -7.92 17.80
CA LYS A 188 37.04 -9.02 18.34
C LYS A 188 37.88 -9.70 17.26
N ALA A 189 37.29 -9.93 16.09
CA ALA A 189 37.94 -10.59 14.96
C ALA A 189 39.04 -9.74 14.31
N HIS A 190 38.98 -8.41 14.45
CA HIS A 190 40.01 -7.48 14.00
C HIS A 190 41.10 -7.33 15.08
N THR A 191 41.99 -8.33 15.15
CA THR A 191 43.00 -8.49 16.20
C THR A 191 44.23 -7.59 16.02
N SER A 192 44.51 -7.14 14.79
CA SER A 192 45.60 -6.20 14.46
C SER A 192 45.30 -5.49 13.15
N GLU A 193 45.95 -4.35 12.89
CA GLU A 193 45.71 -3.46 11.73
C GLU A 193 45.62 -4.19 10.37
N PHE A 194 46.38 -5.26 10.18
CA PHE A 194 46.38 -6.09 8.96
C PHE A 194 46.13 -7.58 9.26
N GLU A 195 45.31 -7.88 10.27
CA GLU A 195 44.87 -9.23 10.62
C GLU A 195 43.38 -9.24 10.97
N PHE A 196 42.61 -10.10 10.30
CA PHE A 196 41.17 -10.24 10.55
C PHE A 196 40.72 -11.70 10.45
N TYR A 197 40.07 -12.22 11.51
CA TYR A 197 39.49 -13.56 11.53
C TYR A 197 38.19 -13.60 10.73
N GLY A 198 38.23 -14.29 9.59
CA GLY A 198 37.11 -14.38 8.66
C GLY A 198 36.21 -15.59 8.88
N GLN A 199 36.65 -16.58 9.67
CA GLN A 199 35.86 -17.78 9.89
C GLN A 199 36.18 -18.43 11.23
N VAL A 200 35.16 -18.96 11.92
CA VAL A 200 35.34 -19.88 13.06
C VAL A 200 34.45 -21.11 12.87
N GLY A 201 35.06 -22.29 13.02
CA GLY A 201 34.48 -23.58 12.65
C GLY A 201 34.99 -24.04 11.29
N ASP A 202 35.32 -25.33 11.18
CA ASP A 202 35.64 -25.97 9.90
C ASP A 202 34.32 -26.39 9.23
N GLY A 203 34.08 -25.96 8.00
CA GLY A 203 32.82 -26.21 7.32
C GLY A 203 32.45 -27.69 7.21
N ILE A 204 33.42 -28.56 6.92
CA ILE A 204 33.17 -30.00 6.79
C ILE A 204 32.91 -30.64 8.16
N ALA A 205 33.69 -30.30 9.18
CA ALA A 205 33.53 -30.86 10.51
C ALA A 205 32.21 -30.42 11.16
N ASP A 206 31.85 -29.14 11.00
CA ASP A 206 30.59 -28.58 11.46
C ASP A 206 29.40 -29.22 10.72
N HIS A 207 29.50 -29.35 9.39
CA HIS A 207 28.40 -29.92 8.61
C HIS A 207 28.18 -31.41 8.82
N ASN A 208 29.22 -32.15 9.24
CA ASN A 208 29.13 -33.55 9.67
C ASN A 208 28.48 -33.73 11.05
N TYR A 209 28.16 -32.64 11.75
CA TYR A 209 27.41 -32.63 12.98
C TYR A 209 25.97 -32.15 12.75
N TRP A 210 25.01 -32.83 13.38
CA TRP A 210 23.63 -32.37 13.50
C TRP A 210 23.24 -32.47 14.96
N GLY A 211 22.88 -31.35 15.59
CA GLY A 211 22.59 -31.31 17.02
C GLY A 211 22.43 -29.87 17.53
N ARG A 212 22.38 -29.70 18.86
CA ARG A 212 22.34 -28.37 19.48
C ARG A 212 23.73 -27.73 19.46
N PRO A 213 23.86 -26.40 19.34
CA PRO A 213 25.18 -25.76 19.30
C PRO A 213 25.96 -25.86 20.61
N GLU A 214 25.28 -25.92 21.76
CA GLU A 214 25.89 -26.11 23.08
C GLU A 214 26.45 -27.52 23.30
N ASP A 215 26.05 -28.48 22.48
CA ASP A 215 26.49 -29.89 22.53
C ASP A 215 27.67 -30.17 21.57
N MET A 216 28.16 -29.16 20.85
CA MET A 216 29.33 -29.31 19.96
C MET A 216 30.59 -29.71 20.74
N THR A 217 31.24 -30.78 20.30
CA THR A 217 32.52 -31.27 20.88
C THR A 217 33.67 -31.34 19.89
N MET A 218 33.43 -31.06 18.61
CA MET A 218 34.49 -31.02 17.60
C MET A 218 35.37 -29.79 17.78
N ASP A 219 36.60 -29.85 17.27
CA ASP A 219 37.46 -28.67 17.20
C ASP A 219 36.82 -27.62 16.27
N ARG A 220 36.84 -26.35 16.72
CA ARG A 220 36.33 -25.20 15.98
C ARG A 220 37.49 -24.26 15.62
N PRO A 221 38.27 -24.56 14.56
CA PRO A 221 39.42 -23.73 14.19
C PRO A 221 38.98 -22.33 13.76
N ALA A 222 39.84 -21.35 13.99
CA ALA A 222 39.66 -19.99 13.53
C ALA A 222 40.61 -19.72 12.35
N PHE A 223 40.08 -19.13 11.28
CA PHE A 223 40.84 -18.80 10.08
C PHE A 223 40.84 -17.30 9.83
N LYS A 224 41.95 -16.76 9.34
CA LYS A 224 42.15 -15.32 9.21
C LYS A 224 42.82 -14.94 7.91
N ILE A 225 42.57 -13.71 7.50
CA ILE A 225 43.31 -13.02 6.46
C ILE A 225 44.40 -12.15 7.10
N THR A 226 45.52 -12.02 6.39
CA THR A 226 46.69 -11.23 6.81
C THR A 226 47.31 -10.49 5.62
N ALA A 227 48.29 -9.62 5.86
CA ALA A 227 49.08 -9.01 4.78
C ALA A 227 49.69 -10.02 3.78
N SER A 228 50.06 -11.22 4.22
CA SER A 228 50.60 -12.29 3.36
C SER A 228 49.54 -13.24 2.78
N ALA A 229 48.32 -13.18 3.29
CA ALA A 229 47.17 -13.98 2.88
C ALA A 229 45.94 -13.06 2.84
N PRO A 230 45.84 -12.18 1.83
CA PRO A 230 44.87 -11.09 1.80
C PRO A 230 43.41 -11.53 1.59
N GLY A 231 42.47 -10.64 1.89
CA GLY A 231 41.05 -10.81 1.60
C GLY A 231 40.34 -9.46 1.56
N SER A 232 40.48 -8.76 0.42
CA SER A 232 39.93 -7.43 0.18
C SER A 232 38.41 -7.41 0.26
N ASP A 233 37.76 -8.42 -0.30
CA ASP A 233 36.30 -8.63 -0.24
C ASP A 233 35.81 -8.68 1.21
N LEU A 234 36.31 -9.64 1.99
CA LEU A 234 35.94 -9.81 3.39
C LEU A 234 36.23 -8.57 4.24
N ALA A 235 37.44 -8.00 4.11
CA ALA A 235 37.84 -6.85 4.91
C ALA A 235 37.06 -5.58 4.53
N ALA A 236 36.78 -5.35 3.23
CA ALA A 236 36.03 -4.17 2.80
C ALA A 236 34.52 -4.28 3.08
N GLU A 237 33.91 -5.47 2.98
CA GLU A 237 32.52 -5.67 3.43
C GLU A 237 32.40 -5.48 4.95
N THR A 238 33.35 -5.99 5.73
CA THR A 238 33.37 -5.74 7.18
C THR A 238 33.56 -4.26 7.50
N ALA A 239 34.39 -3.56 6.74
CA ALA A 239 34.54 -2.11 6.86
C ALA A 239 33.23 -1.37 6.52
N ALA A 240 32.50 -1.81 5.49
CA ALA A 240 31.18 -1.28 5.15
C ALA A 240 30.19 -1.46 6.30
N ALA A 241 30.12 -2.67 6.88
CA ALA A 241 29.25 -3.00 8.02
C ALA A 241 29.52 -2.10 9.23
N LEU A 242 30.80 -1.94 9.59
CA LEU A 242 31.23 -1.11 10.71
C LEU A 242 30.97 0.38 10.45
N ALA A 243 31.21 0.86 9.22
CA ALA A 243 30.94 2.24 8.82
C ALA A 243 29.43 2.55 8.85
N ALA A 244 28.59 1.69 8.27
CA ALA A 244 27.13 1.83 8.30
C ALA A 244 26.59 1.81 9.74
N THR A 245 27.06 0.85 10.55
CA THR A 245 26.63 0.74 11.96
C THR A 245 27.12 1.92 12.80
N SER A 246 28.29 2.49 12.49
CA SER A 246 28.77 3.70 13.18
C SER A 246 27.79 4.87 13.05
N LEU A 247 27.11 4.99 11.90
CA LEU A 247 26.09 5.99 11.66
C LEU A 247 24.81 5.72 12.46
N VAL A 248 24.37 4.45 12.55
CA VAL A 248 23.23 4.04 13.41
C VAL A 248 23.45 4.44 14.86
N PHE A 249 24.66 4.21 15.40
CA PHE A 249 24.97 4.49 16.80
C PHE A 249 25.43 5.92 17.08
N LYS A 250 25.55 6.76 16.04
CA LYS A 250 26.18 8.09 16.15
C LYS A 250 25.61 8.97 17.27
N THR A 251 24.29 8.90 17.50
CA THR A 251 23.59 9.71 18.50
C THR A 251 23.29 8.94 19.78
N VAL A 252 23.00 7.65 19.69
CA VAL A 252 22.60 6.81 20.84
C VAL A 252 23.78 6.27 21.64
N ASP A 253 24.93 6.01 21.00
CA ASP A 253 26.20 5.64 21.65
C ASP A 253 27.40 6.12 20.82
N SER A 254 27.75 7.39 21.00
CA SER A 254 28.82 8.05 20.23
C SER A 254 30.21 7.46 20.48
N ALA A 255 30.45 6.85 21.65
CA ALA A 255 31.70 6.19 21.97
C ALA A 255 31.84 4.89 21.16
N TYR A 256 30.79 4.07 21.15
CA TYR A 256 30.76 2.86 20.32
C TYR A 256 30.83 3.19 18.83
N SER A 257 30.08 4.21 18.38
CA SER A 257 30.17 4.74 17.02
C SER A 257 31.60 5.09 16.60
N ALA A 258 32.35 5.79 17.46
CA ALA A 258 33.75 6.13 17.17
C ALA A 258 34.66 4.90 17.09
N THR A 259 34.47 3.91 17.98
CA THR A 259 35.19 2.63 17.91
C THR A 259 34.91 1.90 16.61
N LEU A 260 33.64 1.77 16.21
CA LEU A 260 33.25 1.14 14.96
C LEU A 260 33.93 1.80 13.76
N LEU A 261 33.87 3.14 13.69
CA LEU A 261 34.47 3.89 12.59
C LEU A 261 36.00 3.74 12.53
N GLN A 262 36.67 3.66 13.68
CA GLN A 262 38.11 3.39 13.73
C GLN A 262 38.46 2.04 13.12
N HIS A 263 37.77 0.96 13.52
CA HIS A 263 38.00 -0.36 12.95
C HIS A 263 37.62 -0.41 11.47
N ALA A 264 36.57 0.29 11.04
CA ALA A 264 36.16 0.39 9.63
C ALA A 264 37.27 0.99 8.76
N ILE A 265 37.86 2.10 9.18
CA ILE A 265 38.95 2.78 8.46
C ILE A 265 40.17 1.86 8.34
N GLN A 266 40.54 1.19 9.43
CA GLN A 266 41.69 0.28 9.45
C GLN A 266 41.47 -0.96 8.54
N LEU A 267 40.30 -1.61 8.63
CA LEU A 267 39.99 -2.77 7.79
C LEU A 267 39.89 -2.40 6.31
N PHE A 268 39.36 -1.22 5.98
CA PHE A 268 39.36 -0.77 4.58
C PHE A 268 40.77 -0.45 4.09
N ASN A 269 41.63 0.16 4.93
CA ASN A 269 43.04 0.34 4.61
C ASN A 269 43.73 -1.01 4.36
N PHE A 270 43.46 -2.02 5.18
CA PHE A 270 43.94 -3.38 4.99
C PHE A 270 43.47 -3.96 3.64
N ALA A 271 42.17 -3.92 3.38
CA ALA A 271 41.55 -4.41 2.15
C ALA A 271 42.14 -3.76 0.89
N ASN A 272 42.33 -2.45 0.93
CA ASN A 272 42.80 -1.67 -0.20
C ASN A 272 44.33 -1.75 -0.40
N THR A 273 45.10 -2.01 0.65
CA THR A 273 46.57 -2.14 0.57
C THR A 273 46.99 -3.54 0.13
N TYR A 274 46.35 -4.58 0.66
CA TYR A 274 46.70 -5.97 0.42
C TYR A 274 45.58 -6.65 -0.37
N ARG A 275 45.73 -6.65 -1.70
CA ARG A 275 44.69 -7.07 -2.64
C ARG A 275 44.64 -8.59 -2.82
N GLY A 276 43.45 -9.17 -2.68
CA GLY A 276 43.20 -10.59 -2.98
C GLY A 276 41.83 -11.04 -2.49
N LYS A 277 41.38 -12.21 -2.95
CA LYS A 277 40.12 -12.81 -2.48
C LYS A 277 40.34 -13.51 -1.15
N PHE A 278 39.45 -13.33 -0.18
CA PHE A 278 39.61 -13.98 1.12
C PHE A 278 39.55 -15.52 1.00
N SER A 279 38.77 -16.03 0.05
CA SER A 279 38.62 -17.46 -0.22
C SER A 279 39.87 -18.10 -0.82
N ASP A 280 40.84 -17.30 -1.31
CA ASP A 280 42.18 -17.77 -1.68
C ASP A 280 43.13 -17.90 -0.49
N SER A 281 42.78 -17.26 0.63
CA SER A 281 43.57 -17.25 1.87
C SER A 281 42.99 -18.19 2.92
N ILE A 282 41.66 -18.29 2.99
CA ILE A 282 40.92 -19.20 3.86
C ILE A 282 40.35 -20.31 2.99
N ASP A 283 41.18 -21.29 2.61
CA ASP A 283 40.77 -22.38 1.70
C ASP A 283 39.55 -23.17 2.20
N ASN A 284 39.32 -23.21 3.52
CA ASN A 284 38.21 -23.94 4.13
C ASN A 284 36.84 -23.44 3.65
N VAL A 285 36.71 -22.14 3.36
CA VAL A 285 35.45 -21.52 2.98
C VAL A 285 34.95 -21.99 1.62
N ARG A 286 35.85 -22.48 0.75
CA ARG A 286 35.54 -22.89 -0.63
C ARG A 286 34.58 -24.08 -0.73
N CYS A 287 34.30 -24.78 0.38
CA CYS A 287 33.21 -25.76 0.44
C CYS A 287 31.83 -25.15 0.16
N CYS A 288 31.70 -23.86 0.46
CA CYS A 288 30.43 -23.24 0.80
C CYS A 288 30.32 -21.86 0.17
N TYR A 289 31.29 -20.97 0.42
CA TYR A 289 31.27 -19.57 -0.03
C TYR A 289 32.58 -19.17 -0.70
N ASN A 290 32.68 -19.43 -2.01
CA ASN A 290 33.81 -18.98 -2.81
C ASN A 290 33.55 -17.57 -3.34
N SER A 291 34.52 -16.66 -3.19
CA SER A 291 34.34 -15.28 -3.67
C SER A 291 34.54 -15.17 -5.18
N SER A 292 33.60 -14.49 -5.85
CA SER A 292 33.68 -14.26 -7.29
C SER A 292 34.75 -13.24 -7.65
N ASN A 293 34.86 -12.17 -6.87
CA ASN A 293 35.83 -11.08 -7.04
C ASN A 293 35.93 -10.23 -5.74
N TYR A 294 36.63 -9.09 -5.76
CA TYR A 294 36.71 -8.17 -4.61
C TYR A 294 36.61 -6.67 -4.96
N ASN A 295 36.53 -6.32 -6.25
CA ASN A 295 36.62 -4.93 -6.68
C ASN A 295 35.35 -4.14 -6.32
N ASP A 296 34.19 -4.78 -6.36
CA ASP A 296 32.94 -4.18 -5.96
C ASP A 296 32.84 -3.99 -4.44
N GLU A 297 33.42 -4.87 -3.62
CA GLU A 297 33.56 -4.62 -2.18
C GLU A 297 34.44 -3.41 -1.88
N LEU A 298 35.51 -3.17 -2.66
CA LEU A 298 36.33 -1.96 -2.49
C LEU A 298 35.53 -0.69 -2.83
N VAL A 299 34.71 -0.71 -3.87
CA VAL A 299 33.78 0.39 -4.20
C VAL A 299 32.75 0.57 -3.08
N TRP A 300 32.14 -0.52 -2.64
CA TRP A 300 31.10 -0.55 -1.61
C TRP A 300 31.60 -0.03 -0.26
N GLY A 301 32.72 -0.57 0.23
CA GLY A 301 33.35 -0.12 1.48
C GLY A 301 33.80 1.34 1.41
N ALA A 302 34.32 1.79 0.26
CA ALA A 302 34.66 3.20 0.07
C ALA A 302 33.42 4.10 0.09
N ALA A 303 32.32 3.71 -0.58
CA ALA A 303 31.08 4.49 -0.57
C ALA A 303 30.51 4.63 0.85
N TRP A 304 30.52 3.56 1.66
CA TRP A 304 30.09 3.62 3.06
C TRP A 304 31.01 4.46 3.94
N LEU A 305 32.33 4.34 3.77
CA LEU A 305 33.27 5.19 4.51
C LEU A 305 33.15 6.66 4.10
N TYR A 306 32.91 6.96 2.83
CA TYR A 306 32.58 8.31 2.39
C TYR A 306 31.29 8.81 3.07
N ARG A 307 30.23 7.99 3.09
CA ARG A 307 28.98 8.34 3.79
C ARG A 307 29.23 8.65 5.27
N ALA A 308 30.03 7.82 5.94
CA ALA A 308 30.31 7.95 7.38
C ALA A 308 31.23 9.12 7.75
N THR A 309 32.22 9.43 6.91
CA THR A 309 33.32 10.37 7.22
C THR A 309 33.25 11.69 6.45
N GLN A 310 32.61 11.69 5.29
CA GLN A 310 32.67 12.75 4.28
C GLN A 310 34.10 13.01 3.75
N ASP A 311 35.03 12.07 3.94
CA ASP A 311 36.39 12.18 3.44
C ASP A 311 36.47 11.80 1.95
N ILE A 312 36.81 12.78 1.11
CA ILE A 312 36.88 12.65 -0.35
C ILE A 312 37.88 11.57 -0.80
N GLN A 313 38.83 11.17 0.05
CA GLN A 313 39.77 10.09 -0.23
C GLN A 313 39.05 8.79 -0.63
N TYR A 314 37.91 8.50 -0.01
CA TYR A 314 37.14 7.31 -0.35
C TYR A 314 36.45 7.41 -1.71
N LEU A 315 35.96 8.60 -2.11
CA LEU A 315 35.48 8.80 -3.48
C LEU A 315 36.59 8.68 -4.53
N ASN A 316 37.84 9.01 -4.19
CA ASN A 316 38.97 8.76 -5.08
C ASN A 316 39.18 7.24 -5.31
N VAL A 317 38.98 6.42 -4.27
CA VAL A 317 39.03 4.95 -4.43
C VAL A 317 37.87 4.47 -5.30
N VAL A 318 36.66 4.99 -5.11
CA VAL A 318 35.51 4.70 -6.00
C VAL A 318 35.87 5.02 -7.44
N GLN A 319 36.40 6.22 -7.73
CA GLN A 319 36.79 6.61 -9.10
C GLN A 319 37.86 5.69 -9.71
N GLN A 320 38.75 5.13 -8.89
CA GLN A 320 39.80 4.22 -9.32
C GLN A 320 39.26 2.81 -9.61
N GLU A 321 38.43 2.26 -8.71
CA GLU A 321 37.99 0.86 -8.76
C GLU A 321 36.71 0.68 -9.58
N TYR A 322 35.78 1.64 -9.55
CA TYR A 322 34.47 1.54 -10.20
C TYR A 322 34.53 1.23 -11.70
N PRO A 323 35.48 1.76 -12.52
CA PRO A 323 35.57 1.40 -13.94
C PRO A 323 35.71 -0.10 -14.22
N THR A 324 36.21 -0.89 -13.25
CA THR A 324 36.37 -2.34 -13.37
C THR A 324 35.07 -3.12 -13.18
N VAL A 325 34.12 -2.56 -12.42
CA VAL A 325 32.84 -3.19 -12.05
C VAL A 325 31.63 -2.52 -12.67
N GLN A 326 31.82 -1.40 -13.37
CA GLN A 326 30.75 -0.52 -13.86
C GLN A 326 29.68 -1.14 -14.79
N TYR A 327 29.93 -2.36 -15.28
CA TYR A 327 29.04 -3.13 -16.17
C TYR A 327 28.51 -4.42 -15.52
N TRP A 328 28.89 -4.68 -14.28
CA TRP A 328 28.36 -5.80 -13.51
C TRP A 328 27.00 -5.41 -12.93
N VAL A 329 26.19 -6.41 -12.59
CA VAL A 329 24.83 -6.24 -12.10
C VAL A 329 24.58 -7.30 -11.04
N GLY A 330 23.87 -6.94 -9.98
CA GLY A 330 23.59 -7.87 -8.89
C GLY A 330 23.72 -7.20 -7.53
N PHE A 331 23.00 -7.77 -6.57
CA PHE A 331 23.10 -7.41 -5.17
C PHE A 331 22.83 -8.64 -4.30
N ASP A 332 23.88 -9.23 -3.77
CA ASP A 332 23.86 -10.37 -2.86
C ASP A 332 25.11 -10.33 -1.96
N TRP A 333 25.40 -11.39 -1.20
CA TRP A 333 26.56 -11.41 -0.30
C TRP A 333 27.92 -11.39 -1.02
N ASP A 334 27.98 -11.76 -2.31
CA ASP A 334 29.19 -11.84 -3.16
C ASP A 334 29.26 -10.71 -4.21
N GLN A 335 28.13 -10.04 -4.49
CA GLN A 335 28.02 -8.96 -5.48
C GLN A 335 27.38 -7.71 -4.89
N LYS A 336 28.04 -6.55 -5.01
CA LYS A 336 27.59 -5.27 -4.45
C LYS A 336 27.28 -4.21 -5.48
N THR A 337 27.46 -4.49 -6.77
CA THR A 337 27.48 -3.44 -7.81
C THR A 337 26.19 -2.63 -7.87
N SER A 338 25.01 -3.27 -7.85
CA SER A 338 23.73 -2.54 -7.89
C SER A 338 23.44 -1.78 -6.58
N GLY A 339 23.93 -2.29 -5.44
CA GLY A 339 23.91 -1.58 -4.16
C GLY A 339 24.81 -0.36 -4.14
N ALA A 340 26.04 -0.50 -4.66
CA ALA A 340 26.98 0.60 -4.81
C ALA A 340 26.45 1.69 -5.75
N ASP A 341 25.81 1.32 -6.86
CA ASP A 341 25.19 2.27 -7.80
C ASP A 341 24.14 3.14 -7.10
N VAL A 342 23.16 2.55 -6.41
CA VAL A 342 22.11 3.34 -5.76
C VAL A 342 22.65 4.16 -4.59
N LEU A 343 23.61 3.62 -3.83
CA LEU A 343 24.27 4.35 -2.75
C LEU A 343 25.09 5.54 -3.28
N LEU A 344 25.84 5.37 -4.37
CA LEU A 344 26.61 6.45 -4.99
C LEU A 344 25.70 7.48 -5.64
N ALA A 345 24.57 7.08 -6.22
CA ALA A 345 23.55 7.99 -6.70
C ALA A 345 23.02 8.88 -5.56
N GLN A 346 22.72 8.28 -4.40
CA GLN A 346 22.29 9.01 -3.20
C GLN A 346 23.37 9.97 -2.69
N LEU A 347 24.64 9.54 -2.66
CA LEU A 347 25.74 10.30 -2.06
C LEU A 347 26.25 11.44 -2.95
N THR A 348 26.24 11.26 -4.27
CA THR A 348 26.85 12.20 -5.22
C THR A 348 25.85 13.00 -6.04
N GLY A 349 24.62 12.49 -6.21
CA GLY A 349 23.63 13.05 -7.13
C GLY A 349 24.02 12.92 -8.61
N GLU A 350 25.07 12.16 -8.95
CA GLU A 350 25.48 11.97 -10.35
C GLU A 350 24.49 11.09 -11.10
N SER A 351 23.98 11.60 -12.23
CA SER A 351 22.95 10.93 -13.03
C SER A 351 23.41 9.62 -13.68
N SER A 352 24.71 9.38 -13.79
CA SER A 352 25.28 8.12 -14.30
C SER A 352 24.88 6.94 -13.43
N TYR A 353 25.00 7.06 -12.10
CA TYR A 353 24.61 6.03 -11.15
C TYR A 353 23.09 5.86 -11.09
N SER A 354 22.32 6.95 -11.09
CA SER A 354 20.85 6.89 -11.15
C SER A 354 20.37 6.17 -12.42
N SER A 355 21.00 6.44 -13.56
CA SER A 355 20.65 5.80 -14.84
C SER A 355 20.92 4.29 -14.81
N LYS A 356 22.03 3.87 -14.20
CA LYS A 356 22.35 2.43 -14.05
C LYS A 356 21.41 1.73 -13.08
N THR A 357 21.14 2.35 -11.95
CA THR A 357 20.15 1.87 -10.97
C THR A 357 18.79 1.67 -11.65
N LYS A 358 18.34 2.67 -12.43
CA LYS A 358 17.11 2.59 -13.22
C LYS A 358 17.15 1.43 -14.20
N ASN A 359 18.23 1.30 -14.99
CA ASN A 359 18.36 0.22 -15.98
C ASN A 359 18.35 -1.17 -15.33
N TYR A 360 19.01 -1.33 -14.18
CA TYR A 360 18.98 -2.56 -13.41
C TYR A 360 17.56 -2.90 -12.97
N CYS A 361 16.86 -1.97 -12.31
CA CYS A 361 15.51 -2.19 -11.83
C CYS A 361 14.49 -2.40 -12.94
N ASP A 362 14.55 -1.62 -14.01
CA ASP A 362 13.68 -1.82 -15.17
C ASP A 362 13.93 -3.20 -15.80
N ASN A 363 15.18 -3.65 -15.88
CA ASN A 363 15.49 -4.97 -16.43
C ASN A 363 14.98 -6.10 -15.52
N ILE A 364 15.20 -5.99 -14.20
CA ILE A 364 14.69 -6.94 -13.21
C ILE A 364 13.16 -7.04 -13.28
N ILE A 365 12.46 -5.91 -13.33
CA ILE A 365 11.00 -5.90 -13.27
C ILE A 365 10.38 -6.38 -14.58
N ASN A 366 10.91 -5.95 -15.72
CA ASN A 366 10.28 -6.15 -17.03
C ASN A 366 10.77 -7.40 -17.77
N ASN A 367 12.02 -7.82 -17.56
CA ASN A 367 12.67 -8.83 -18.40
C ASN A 367 13.14 -10.07 -17.64
N GLN A 368 13.33 -10.00 -16.31
CA GLN A 368 13.75 -11.16 -15.53
C GLN A 368 12.69 -12.26 -15.59
N GLN A 369 13.13 -13.52 -15.60
CA GLN A 369 12.25 -14.67 -15.54
C GLN A 369 11.30 -14.56 -14.34
N ARG A 370 10.04 -14.94 -14.53
CA ARG A 370 9.07 -15.07 -13.45
C ARG A 370 8.55 -16.48 -13.35
N THR A 371 8.22 -16.91 -12.13
CA THR A 371 7.43 -18.11 -11.92
C THR A 371 6.00 -17.92 -12.43
N PRO A 372 5.23 -19.00 -12.67
CA PRO A 372 3.82 -18.91 -13.07
C PRO A 372 2.93 -18.02 -12.18
N LYS A 373 3.22 -17.94 -10.87
CA LYS A 373 2.51 -17.08 -9.90
C LYS A 373 3.15 -15.71 -9.70
N GLY A 374 4.20 -15.36 -10.44
CA GLY A 374 4.70 -13.99 -10.58
C GLY A 374 5.92 -13.62 -9.73
N LEU A 375 6.56 -14.56 -9.02
CA LEU A 375 7.84 -14.32 -8.33
C LEU A 375 8.93 -14.03 -9.38
N ILE A 376 9.70 -12.97 -9.18
CA ILE A 376 10.91 -12.69 -9.97
C ILE A 376 11.96 -13.74 -9.62
N PHE A 377 12.19 -14.68 -10.52
CA PHE A 377 13.06 -15.83 -10.31
C PHE A 377 14.46 -15.55 -10.86
N ILE A 378 15.43 -15.33 -9.97
CA ILE A 378 16.83 -14.99 -10.32
C ILE A 378 17.74 -16.21 -10.21
N SER A 379 17.58 -17.02 -9.16
CA SER A 379 18.39 -18.20 -8.85
C SER A 379 17.54 -19.27 -8.19
N GLU A 380 17.91 -20.54 -8.37
CA GLU A 380 17.36 -21.66 -7.60
C GLU A 380 17.78 -21.56 -6.13
N TRP A 381 19.03 -21.18 -5.89
CA TRP A 381 19.57 -21.02 -4.55
C TRP A 381 19.13 -19.69 -3.95
N GLY A 382 18.33 -19.75 -2.88
CA GLY A 382 17.83 -18.55 -2.23
C GLY A 382 16.95 -17.72 -3.14
N SER A 383 16.07 -18.35 -3.93
CA SER A 383 15.18 -17.66 -4.88
C SER A 383 14.49 -16.43 -4.28
N LEU A 384 13.95 -16.54 -3.06
CA LEU A 384 13.26 -15.43 -2.38
C LEU A 384 14.24 -14.38 -1.84
N ARG A 385 15.44 -14.78 -1.41
CA ARG A 385 16.52 -13.85 -1.04
C ARG A 385 16.90 -12.98 -2.22
N GLU A 386 17.10 -13.58 -3.40
CA GLU A 386 17.45 -12.81 -4.60
C GLU A 386 16.35 -11.81 -4.99
N SER A 387 15.08 -12.25 -4.98
CA SER A 387 13.96 -11.35 -5.27
C SER A 387 13.89 -10.20 -4.26
N ALA A 388 14.03 -10.49 -2.96
CA ALA A 388 14.03 -9.49 -1.91
C ALA A 388 15.22 -8.51 -2.05
N ASN A 389 16.42 -9.01 -2.32
CA ASN A 389 17.60 -8.17 -2.53
C ASN A 389 17.40 -7.22 -3.71
N ALA A 390 16.92 -7.72 -4.84
CA ALA A 390 16.67 -6.88 -6.02
C ALA A 390 15.60 -5.82 -5.74
N MET A 391 14.51 -6.18 -5.05
CA MET A 391 13.45 -5.23 -4.69
C MET A 391 13.91 -4.20 -3.66
N PHE A 392 14.81 -4.55 -2.74
CA PHE A 392 15.38 -3.60 -1.80
C PHE A 392 16.15 -2.49 -2.54
N ILE A 393 16.96 -2.85 -3.55
CA ILE A 393 17.65 -1.86 -4.40
C ILE A 393 16.65 -1.00 -5.19
N CYS A 394 15.58 -1.58 -5.73
CA CYS A 394 14.58 -0.82 -6.48
C CYS A 394 13.74 0.10 -5.59
N LEU A 395 13.49 -0.29 -4.34
CA LEU A 395 12.89 0.58 -3.35
C LEU A 395 13.83 1.72 -2.94
N LYS A 396 15.15 1.47 -2.82
CA LYS A 396 16.16 2.54 -2.67
C LYS A 396 16.20 3.49 -3.87
N ALA A 397 16.00 2.97 -5.08
CA ALA A 397 15.87 3.81 -6.27
C ALA A 397 14.58 4.68 -6.23
N ALA A 398 13.48 4.10 -5.73
CA ALA A 398 12.21 4.81 -5.58
C ALA A 398 12.30 6.00 -4.60
N GLU A 399 13.09 5.89 -3.53
CA GLU A 399 13.38 7.01 -2.62
C GLU A 399 14.07 8.19 -3.30
N LEU A 400 14.90 7.90 -4.31
CA LEU A 400 15.55 8.92 -5.14
C LEU A 400 14.61 9.48 -6.23
N GLY A 401 13.33 9.09 -6.23
CA GLY A 401 12.33 9.51 -7.23
C GLY A 401 12.42 8.76 -8.56
N ILE A 402 13.19 7.67 -8.63
CA ILE A 402 13.34 6.88 -9.86
C ILE A 402 12.18 5.90 -9.96
N SER A 403 11.25 6.13 -10.88
CA SER A 403 10.12 5.22 -11.18
C SER A 403 9.38 4.74 -9.92
N ALA A 404 9.19 5.66 -8.96
CA ALA A 404 8.88 5.32 -7.58
C ALA A 404 7.62 4.45 -7.42
N ASP A 405 6.53 4.80 -8.10
CA ASP A 405 5.26 4.06 -8.04
C ASP A 405 5.42 2.62 -8.56
N SER A 406 6.08 2.46 -9.71
CA SER A 406 6.31 1.15 -10.33
C SER A 406 7.17 0.25 -9.44
N TYR A 407 8.27 0.79 -8.90
CA TYR A 407 9.20 0.03 -8.08
C TYR A 407 8.60 -0.34 -6.72
N ARG A 408 7.82 0.56 -6.10
CA ARG A 408 7.08 0.26 -4.86
C ARG A 408 6.01 -0.80 -5.08
N THR A 409 5.22 -0.66 -6.13
CA THR A 409 4.17 -1.62 -6.48
C THR A 409 4.75 -3.01 -6.71
N GLU A 410 5.83 -3.09 -7.48
CA GLU A 410 6.44 -4.38 -7.78
C GLU A 410 7.12 -5.00 -6.55
N ALA A 411 7.83 -4.20 -5.74
CA ALA A 411 8.40 -4.68 -4.49
C ALA A 411 7.31 -5.22 -3.55
N LYS A 412 6.17 -4.54 -3.45
CA LYS A 412 5.03 -5.02 -2.67
C LYS A 412 4.53 -6.36 -3.17
N ARG A 413 4.37 -6.55 -4.48
CA ARG A 413 3.97 -7.84 -5.06
C ARG A 413 4.95 -8.98 -4.73
N GLN A 414 6.25 -8.72 -4.82
CA GLN A 414 7.26 -9.74 -4.50
C GLN A 414 7.26 -10.12 -3.02
N ILE A 415 7.07 -9.15 -2.13
CA ILE A 415 6.98 -9.41 -0.69
C ILE A 415 5.66 -10.10 -0.35
N ASP A 416 4.54 -9.67 -0.91
CA ASP A 416 3.24 -10.32 -0.67
C ASP A 416 3.21 -11.77 -1.21
N TYR A 417 3.92 -12.05 -2.31
CA TYR A 417 4.19 -13.42 -2.77
C TYR A 417 4.88 -14.26 -1.68
N ILE A 418 5.95 -13.72 -1.07
CA ILE A 418 6.70 -14.36 0.02
C ILE A 418 5.78 -14.61 1.23
N LEU A 419 4.88 -13.68 1.51
CA LEU A 419 4.04 -13.70 2.71
C LEU A 419 2.80 -14.58 2.60
N GLY A 420 2.22 -14.78 1.41
CA GLY A 420 1.05 -15.64 1.26
C GLY A 420 0.33 -15.64 -0.08
N ASP A 421 0.52 -14.64 -0.94
CA ASP A 421 -0.30 -14.45 -2.16
C ASP A 421 -0.10 -15.58 -3.19
N SER A 422 1.04 -16.27 -3.11
CA SER A 422 1.33 -17.47 -3.88
C SER A 422 0.51 -18.70 -3.44
N GLY A 423 -0.31 -18.59 -2.40
CA GLY A 423 -1.11 -19.67 -1.81
C GLY A 423 -0.51 -20.29 -0.54
N ARG A 424 0.71 -19.89 -0.16
CA ARG A 424 1.35 -20.21 1.11
C ARG A 424 2.33 -19.12 1.53
N SER A 425 2.67 -19.08 2.81
CA SER A 425 3.81 -18.30 3.29
C SER A 425 5.11 -19.08 3.09
N TYR A 426 6.19 -18.33 2.89
CA TYR A 426 7.58 -18.79 2.93
C TYR A 426 8.36 -18.23 4.13
N ILE A 427 7.65 -17.63 5.10
CA ILE A 427 8.24 -17.19 6.37
C ILE A 427 7.86 -18.20 7.45
N VAL A 428 8.85 -18.81 8.09
CA VAL A 428 8.62 -19.78 9.17
C VAL A 428 7.84 -19.10 10.31
N GLY A 429 6.72 -19.73 10.72
CA GLY A 429 5.89 -19.25 11.82
C GLY A 429 4.95 -18.07 11.48
N PHE A 430 4.77 -17.72 10.20
CA PHE A 430 3.87 -16.64 9.78
C PHE A 430 2.91 -17.05 8.65
N GLY A 431 1.73 -16.46 8.60
CA GLY A 431 0.81 -16.60 7.47
C GLY A 431 0.20 -17.99 7.31
N THR A 432 -0.24 -18.30 6.09
CA THR A 432 -0.95 -19.54 5.76
C THR A 432 0.03 -20.61 5.31
N ASN A 433 -0.02 -21.80 5.92
CA ASN A 433 0.84 -22.95 5.57
C ASN A 433 2.34 -22.58 5.48
N PRO A 434 2.95 -21.97 6.53
CA PRO A 434 4.38 -21.67 6.53
C PRO A 434 5.24 -22.93 6.51
N PRO A 435 6.53 -22.82 6.14
CA PRO A 435 7.49 -23.91 6.32
C PRO A 435 7.60 -24.31 7.79
N THR A 436 7.69 -25.61 8.04
CA THR A 436 7.82 -26.21 9.38
C THR A 436 9.03 -27.13 9.49
N HIS A 437 9.70 -27.43 8.37
CA HIS A 437 10.87 -28.31 8.28
C HIS A 437 12.10 -27.57 7.74
N ALA A 438 12.32 -26.30 8.15
CA ALA A 438 13.52 -25.55 7.76
C ALA A 438 14.80 -26.36 8.01
N HIS A 439 15.74 -26.33 7.06
CA HIS A 439 17.05 -26.98 7.13
C HIS A 439 17.92 -26.28 8.17
N HIS A 440 17.62 -26.50 9.45
CA HIS A 440 18.22 -25.74 10.54
C HIS A 440 18.37 -26.59 11.80
N ARG A 441 19.63 -26.78 12.22
CA ARG A 441 20.01 -27.71 13.29
C ARG A 441 19.33 -27.38 14.62
N SER A 442 19.56 -26.16 15.13
CA SER A 442 19.15 -25.83 16.49
C SER A 442 17.63 -25.88 16.70
N SER A 443 16.83 -25.45 15.71
CA SER A 443 15.36 -25.51 15.81
C SER A 443 14.79 -26.91 15.60
N SER A 444 15.52 -27.81 14.94
CA SER A 444 15.14 -29.22 14.77
C SER A 444 15.36 -30.07 16.04
N CYS A 445 16.08 -29.55 17.03
CA CYS A 445 16.38 -30.26 18.26
C CYS A 445 15.24 -30.16 19.28
N PRO A 446 14.93 -31.24 20.03
CA PRO A 446 14.15 -31.14 21.25
C PRO A 446 14.98 -30.49 22.38
N ASP A 447 14.31 -30.04 23.44
CA ASP A 447 14.97 -29.53 24.65
C ASP A 447 15.85 -30.59 25.33
N ALA A 448 17.00 -30.17 25.85
CA ALA A 448 17.82 -31.02 26.71
C ALA A 448 17.03 -31.48 27.97
N PRO A 449 17.23 -32.70 28.48
CA PRO A 449 18.31 -33.63 28.17
C PRO A 449 18.01 -34.62 27.02
N ALA A 450 16.95 -34.43 26.22
CA ALA A 450 16.69 -35.32 25.08
C ALA A 450 17.86 -35.26 24.08
N THR A 451 18.25 -36.40 23.52
CA THR A 451 19.31 -36.44 22.49
C THR A 451 18.87 -35.67 21.25
N CYS A 452 19.77 -34.87 20.69
CA CYS A 452 19.62 -34.31 19.35
C CYS A 452 20.79 -34.77 18.48
N ASP A 453 20.51 -35.55 17.46
CA ASP A 453 21.49 -36.06 16.50
C ASP A 453 20.89 -36.13 15.08
N TRP A 454 21.54 -36.84 14.15
CA TRP A 454 21.05 -37.06 12.78
C TRP A 454 19.65 -37.72 12.69
N THR A 455 19.12 -38.26 13.79
CA THR A 455 17.71 -38.68 13.89
C THR A 455 16.76 -37.50 13.75
N GLN A 456 17.08 -36.33 14.34
CA GLN A 456 16.29 -35.11 14.20
C GLN A 456 16.38 -34.50 12.80
N TYR A 457 17.49 -34.72 12.09
CA TYR A 457 17.57 -34.37 10.67
C TYR A 457 16.55 -35.18 9.85
N SER A 458 16.54 -36.51 10.07
CA SER A 458 15.84 -37.49 9.23
C SER A 458 14.36 -37.68 9.56
N THR A 459 13.86 -37.08 10.65
CA THR A 459 12.44 -37.22 11.04
C THR A 459 11.51 -36.48 10.08
N THR A 460 10.31 -37.04 9.87
CA THR A 460 9.22 -36.38 9.13
C THR A 460 8.37 -35.47 10.01
N ASP A 461 8.67 -35.40 11.31
CA ASP A 461 8.03 -34.44 12.21
C ASP A 461 8.58 -33.03 11.95
N PRO A 462 7.75 -31.98 12.14
CA PRO A 462 8.20 -30.59 12.03
C PRO A 462 9.30 -30.29 13.06
N ASN A 463 10.09 -29.24 12.80
CA ASN A 463 11.09 -28.76 13.75
C ASN A 463 10.41 -28.49 15.11
N PRO A 464 10.88 -29.07 16.23
CA PRO A 464 10.26 -28.91 17.55
C PRO A 464 10.14 -27.45 18.00
N HIS A 465 11.07 -26.60 17.57
CA HIS A 465 11.01 -25.17 17.76
C HIS A 465 10.65 -24.47 16.45
N VAL A 466 9.63 -23.60 16.50
CA VAL A 466 9.30 -22.73 15.37
C VAL A 466 10.41 -21.68 15.22
N LEU A 467 11.08 -21.67 14.07
CA LEU A 467 12.13 -20.71 13.74
C LEU A 467 11.51 -19.39 13.25
N THR A 468 10.73 -18.75 14.11
CA THR A 468 9.90 -17.59 13.78
C THR A 468 10.67 -16.52 13.02
N GLY A 469 10.14 -16.13 11.85
CA GLY A 469 10.66 -15.04 11.03
C GLY A 469 11.71 -15.43 9.99
N ALA A 470 12.18 -16.68 9.97
CA ALA A 470 13.14 -17.12 8.96
C ALA A 470 12.51 -17.15 7.56
N LEU A 471 13.18 -16.51 6.59
CA LEU A 471 12.88 -16.64 5.18
C LEU A 471 13.58 -17.88 4.63
N VAL A 472 12.80 -18.83 4.10
CA VAL A 472 13.39 -20.02 3.44
C VAL A 472 13.89 -19.69 2.03
N GLY A 473 14.70 -20.57 1.45
CA GLY A 473 15.19 -20.43 0.06
C GLY A 473 14.07 -20.22 -0.97
N GLY A 474 12.92 -20.86 -0.76
CA GLY A 474 11.70 -20.61 -1.51
C GLY A 474 11.43 -21.64 -2.61
N PRO A 475 10.50 -21.35 -3.54
CA PRO A 475 10.10 -22.29 -4.56
C PRO A 475 11.07 -22.32 -5.75
N GLY A 476 11.02 -23.42 -6.51
CA GLY A 476 11.66 -23.52 -7.82
C GLY A 476 10.97 -22.64 -8.87
N ALA A 477 11.51 -22.68 -10.09
CA ALA A 477 11.08 -21.83 -11.21
C ALA A 477 9.59 -21.97 -11.60
N ASN A 478 8.90 -23.01 -11.15
CA ASN A 478 7.49 -23.28 -11.46
C ASN A 478 6.57 -23.17 -10.23
N ASP A 479 6.98 -22.43 -9.21
CA ASP A 479 6.28 -22.32 -7.91
C ASP A 479 6.21 -23.65 -7.13
N ASP A 480 7.05 -24.62 -7.49
CA ASP A 480 7.17 -25.90 -6.82
C ASP A 480 7.97 -25.78 -5.53
N TYR A 481 7.42 -26.28 -4.43
CA TYR A 481 8.05 -26.24 -3.12
C TYR A 481 7.55 -27.40 -2.27
N GLU A 482 8.47 -28.13 -1.64
CA GLU A 482 8.19 -29.16 -0.65
C GLU A 482 8.80 -28.75 0.69
N ASP A 483 8.03 -28.83 1.78
CA ASP A 483 8.51 -28.49 3.13
C ASP A 483 9.28 -29.70 3.70
N VAL A 484 10.54 -29.86 3.27
CA VAL A 484 11.38 -31.02 3.58
C VAL A 484 12.74 -30.58 4.09
N ARG A 485 13.10 -31.02 5.29
CA ARG A 485 14.37 -30.64 5.94
C ARG A 485 15.62 -31.02 5.17
N SER A 486 15.60 -32.14 4.45
CA SER A 486 16.74 -32.56 3.64
C SER A 486 16.89 -31.78 2.34
N ASP A 487 15.85 -31.05 1.92
CA ASP A 487 15.89 -30.16 0.77
C ASP A 487 16.48 -28.81 1.15
N TYR A 488 17.80 -28.80 1.29
CA TYR A 488 18.55 -27.60 1.64
C TYR A 488 18.47 -26.51 0.57
N GLN A 489 17.97 -26.74 -0.65
CA GLN A 489 17.86 -25.67 -1.64
C GLN A 489 16.64 -24.79 -1.33
N HIS A 490 15.50 -25.42 -1.14
CA HIS A 490 14.23 -24.72 -0.93
C HIS A 490 13.96 -24.39 0.55
N ASN A 491 14.52 -25.17 1.49
CA ASN A 491 14.28 -25.02 2.94
C ASN A 491 15.49 -24.48 3.72
N GLU A 492 16.58 -24.11 3.06
CA GLU A 492 17.66 -23.36 3.71
C GLU A 492 17.16 -22.02 4.23
N VAL A 493 17.74 -21.61 5.35
CA VAL A 493 17.53 -20.34 6.02
C VAL A 493 18.91 -19.79 6.37
N ALA A 494 19.16 -18.52 6.13
CA ALA A 494 20.46 -17.91 6.37
C ALA A 494 20.34 -16.44 6.79
N CYS A 495 21.35 -15.93 7.50
CA CYS A 495 21.38 -14.55 7.97
C CYS A 495 21.22 -13.54 6.83
N ASP A 496 21.84 -13.81 5.67
CA ASP A 496 21.79 -12.95 4.50
C ASP A 496 20.45 -13.05 3.75
N TYR A 497 19.72 -14.17 3.86
CA TYR A 497 18.37 -14.33 3.29
C TYR A 497 17.40 -13.30 3.90
N ASN A 498 17.49 -13.09 5.20
CA ASN A 498 16.61 -12.16 5.91
C ASN A 498 17.02 -10.68 5.79
N ALA A 499 18.24 -10.36 5.34
CA ALA A 499 18.81 -9.03 5.54
C ALA A 499 18.08 -7.93 4.76
N ALA A 500 18.01 -8.06 3.43
CA ALA A 500 17.28 -7.10 2.60
C ALA A 500 15.77 -7.18 2.83
N PHE A 501 15.23 -8.38 3.03
CA PHE A 501 13.82 -8.60 3.38
C PHE A 501 13.41 -7.78 4.61
N GLN A 502 14.22 -7.81 5.69
CA GLN A 502 13.96 -7.02 6.90
C GLN A 502 14.03 -5.51 6.64
N GLY A 503 14.96 -5.07 5.79
CA GLY A 503 15.02 -3.69 5.31
C GLY A 503 13.73 -3.27 4.64
N ILE A 504 13.21 -4.08 3.71
CA ILE A 504 11.94 -3.81 3.02
C ILE A 504 10.76 -3.77 3.97
N LEU A 505 10.70 -4.68 4.96
CA LEU A 505 9.65 -4.65 5.98
C LEU A 505 9.64 -3.31 6.74
N ALA A 506 10.81 -2.80 7.13
CA ALA A 506 10.90 -1.47 7.75
C ALA A 506 10.39 -0.36 6.82
N MET A 507 10.74 -0.41 5.54
CA MET A 507 10.25 0.54 4.54
C MET A 507 8.73 0.49 4.39
N PHE A 508 8.12 -0.70 4.39
CA PHE A 508 6.67 -0.85 4.27
C PHE A 508 5.92 -0.46 5.53
N VAL A 509 6.52 -0.65 6.72
CA VAL A 509 5.97 -0.09 7.95
C VAL A 509 6.00 1.45 7.91
N GLU A 510 7.06 2.04 7.39
CA GLU A 510 7.18 3.50 7.23
C GLU A 510 6.20 4.05 6.18
N LEU A 511 6.01 3.33 5.07
CA LEU A 511 5.10 3.72 3.99
C LEU A 511 3.60 3.53 4.31
N ALA A 512 3.27 3.10 5.54
CA ALA A 512 1.93 2.88 6.07
C ALA A 512 0.95 2.29 5.05
N CYS A 513 0.83 0.96 5.01
CA CYS A 513 -0.18 0.30 4.20
C CYS A 513 -1.59 0.47 4.83
N TYR A 514 -2.24 1.60 4.53
CA TYR A 514 -3.65 1.79 4.85
C TYR A 514 -4.52 0.90 3.97
N ASP A 515 -5.46 0.18 4.58
CA ASP A 515 -6.49 -0.56 3.88
C ASP A 515 -7.58 0.40 3.36
N TYR A 516 -7.29 1.07 2.24
CA TYR A 516 -8.21 1.99 1.58
C TYR A 516 -9.56 1.34 1.22
N THR A 517 -9.58 0.02 1.02
CA THR A 517 -10.81 -0.73 0.74
C THR A 517 -11.73 -0.72 1.96
N THR A 518 -11.19 -1.02 3.14
CA THR A 518 -11.96 -0.94 4.39
C THR A 518 -12.41 0.49 4.67
N VAL A 519 -11.56 1.49 4.44
CA VAL A 519 -11.95 2.91 4.64
C VAL A 519 -13.08 3.31 3.69
N LEU A 520 -13.01 2.91 2.41
CA LEU A 520 -14.04 3.16 1.41
C LEU A 520 -15.39 2.54 1.82
N GLN A 521 -15.37 1.29 2.28
CA GLN A 521 -16.56 0.60 2.80
C GLN A 521 -17.13 1.30 4.02
N ASN A 522 -16.28 1.74 4.95
CA ASN A 522 -16.71 2.51 6.11
C ASN A 522 -17.34 3.84 5.70
N SER A 523 -16.77 4.55 4.72
CA SER A 523 -17.36 5.81 4.22
C SER A 523 -18.76 5.63 3.64
N LEU A 524 -19.05 4.49 3.00
CA LEU A 524 -20.41 4.15 2.55
C LEU A 524 -21.37 3.92 3.73
N LEU A 525 -20.89 3.35 4.83
CA LEU A 525 -21.67 3.23 6.08
C LEU A 525 -21.97 4.61 6.68
N PHE A 526 -21.05 5.58 6.58
CA PHE A 526 -21.33 6.95 6.99
C PHE A 526 -22.51 7.54 6.20
N TYR A 527 -22.56 7.37 4.88
CA TYR A 527 -23.72 7.83 4.11
C TYR A 527 -25.01 7.12 4.52
N GLU A 528 -24.99 5.82 4.81
CA GLU A 528 -26.16 5.15 5.39
C GLU A 528 -26.59 5.75 6.73
N ALA A 529 -25.63 6.17 7.55
CA ALA A 529 -25.85 6.84 8.82
C ALA A 529 -26.39 8.28 8.68
N GLN A 530 -26.33 8.88 7.48
CA GLN A 530 -26.91 10.19 7.17
C GLN A 530 -28.31 10.12 6.52
N ARG A 531 -28.79 8.94 6.11
CA ARG A 531 -30.09 8.80 5.40
C ARG A 531 -31.26 9.37 6.22
N SER A 532 -32.06 10.27 5.65
CA SER A 532 -33.34 10.74 6.20
C SER A 532 -34.52 10.02 5.54
N GLY A 533 -35.70 10.02 6.17
CA GLY A 533 -36.90 9.38 5.63
C GLY A 533 -37.06 7.93 6.07
N LYS A 534 -37.75 7.15 5.24
CA LYS A 534 -37.98 5.71 5.46
C LYS A 534 -36.77 4.90 4.99
N LEU A 535 -36.11 4.20 5.90
CA LEU A 535 -34.92 3.41 5.62
C LEU A 535 -35.28 2.10 4.89
N PRO A 536 -34.39 1.61 4.00
CA PRO A 536 -34.65 0.39 3.26
C PRO A 536 -34.42 -0.85 4.14
N SER A 537 -35.00 -1.99 3.76
CA SER A 537 -34.90 -3.23 4.56
C SER A 537 -33.49 -3.83 4.59
N ASP A 538 -32.63 -3.46 3.63
CA ASP A 538 -31.24 -3.88 3.53
C ASP A 538 -30.24 -2.85 4.12
N GLN A 539 -30.74 -1.87 4.90
CA GLN A 539 -29.91 -0.93 5.66
C GLN A 539 -28.91 -1.68 6.56
N LYS A 540 -27.62 -1.36 6.43
CA LYS A 540 -26.52 -1.94 7.22
C LYS A 540 -26.34 -1.21 8.55
N VAL A 541 -26.53 0.11 8.55
CA VAL A 541 -26.49 0.93 9.78
C VAL A 541 -27.82 0.84 10.52
N THR A 542 -28.02 -0.26 11.25
CA THR A 542 -29.33 -0.64 11.83
C THR A 542 -29.72 0.11 13.10
N TRP A 543 -28.80 0.84 13.72
CA TRP A 543 -29.12 1.70 14.87
C TRP A 543 -29.90 2.96 14.45
N ARG A 544 -29.74 3.43 13.20
CA ARG A 544 -30.63 4.43 12.59
C ARG A 544 -32.04 3.86 12.38
N LYS A 545 -33.05 4.72 12.51
CA LYS A 545 -34.48 4.40 12.31
C LYS A 545 -35.12 5.35 11.30
N ASP A 546 -36.32 4.98 10.84
CA ASP A 546 -37.19 5.81 10.01
C ASP A 546 -37.45 7.15 10.71
N SER A 547 -37.21 8.27 10.03
CA SER A 547 -37.31 9.61 10.61
C SER A 547 -37.78 10.66 9.59
N ALA A 548 -38.19 11.83 10.08
CA ALA A 548 -38.65 12.95 9.24
C ALA A 548 -39.72 12.56 8.19
N LEU A 549 -40.61 11.63 8.54
CA LEU A 549 -41.64 11.06 7.65
C LEU A 549 -42.74 12.05 7.24
N ASN A 550 -42.73 13.26 7.82
CA ASN A 550 -43.70 14.32 7.56
C ASN A 550 -43.09 15.48 6.75
N ASP A 551 -41.84 15.37 6.32
CA ASP A 551 -41.19 16.39 5.49
C ASP A 551 -41.99 16.59 4.20
N LYS A 552 -42.47 17.81 3.98
CA LYS A 552 -43.37 18.15 2.88
C LYS A 552 -43.20 19.59 2.41
N GLY A 553 -43.51 19.84 1.14
CA GLY A 553 -43.53 21.17 0.55
C GLY A 553 -44.71 22.01 1.03
N ASN A 554 -44.71 23.30 0.66
CA ASN A 554 -45.74 24.28 1.04
C ASN A 554 -47.15 23.89 0.57
N ASN A 555 -47.29 23.04 -0.45
CA ASN A 555 -48.58 22.54 -0.93
C ASN A 555 -48.82 21.06 -0.60
N GLY A 556 -47.99 20.46 0.26
CA GLY A 556 -48.08 19.05 0.66
C GLY A 556 -47.37 18.08 -0.27
N GLU A 557 -46.45 18.57 -1.12
CA GLU A 557 -45.55 17.72 -1.92
C GLU A 557 -44.70 16.85 -0.99
N ASP A 558 -44.49 15.57 -1.32
CA ASP A 558 -43.67 14.68 -0.51
C ASP A 558 -42.19 15.10 -0.62
N LEU A 559 -41.58 15.47 0.51
CA LEU A 559 -40.15 15.79 0.59
C LEU A 559 -39.40 14.85 1.54
N THR A 560 -39.93 13.66 1.83
CA THR A 560 -39.24 12.61 2.60
C THR A 560 -38.08 12.00 1.80
N GLY A 561 -37.05 11.48 2.49
CA GLY A 561 -35.83 10.93 1.87
C GLY A 561 -34.63 11.87 1.98
N GLY A 562 -33.63 11.70 1.11
CA GLY A 562 -32.44 12.56 1.07
C GLY A 562 -31.52 12.35 2.28
N TYR A 563 -30.47 13.16 2.39
CA TYR A 563 -29.51 13.09 3.49
C TYR A 563 -29.75 14.20 4.52
N TYR A 564 -29.55 13.87 5.79
CA TYR A 564 -29.18 14.87 6.77
C TYR A 564 -27.76 15.35 6.47
N ASP A 565 -27.54 16.64 6.64
CA ASP A 565 -26.34 17.32 6.15
C ASP A 565 -25.08 16.89 6.93
N ALA A 566 -25.10 17.08 8.25
CA ALA A 566 -23.94 16.90 9.11
C ALA A 566 -24.32 16.16 10.41
N GLY A 567 -23.95 16.73 11.57
CA GLY A 567 -24.39 16.27 12.88
C GLY A 567 -25.86 16.57 13.21
N ASP A 568 -26.55 17.30 12.35
CA ASP A 568 -27.90 17.83 12.49
C ASP A 568 -28.93 17.06 11.66
N TYR A 569 -30.18 17.55 11.65
CA TYR A 569 -31.26 16.94 10.86
C TYR A 569 -31.85 17.89 9.82
N VAL A 570 -31.15 18.95 9.48
CA VAL A 570 -31.50 19.80 8.34
C VAL A 570 -31.09 19.09 7.05
N LYS A 571 -31.89 19.29 6.01
CA LYS A 571 -31.57 18.84 4.66
C LYS A 571 -31.15 20.06 3.86
N PHE A 572 -29.86 20.40 3.88
CA PHE A 572 -29.32 21.49 3.05
C PHE A 572 -29.07 20.98 1.63
N GLY A 573 -29.81 21.51 0.66
CA GLY A 573 -29.78 21.02 -0.72
C GLY A 573 -28.47 21.33 -1.45
N PHE A 574 -27.82 22.44 -1.14
CA PHE A 574 -26.59 22.87 -1.84
C PHE A 574 -25.39 21.93 -1.57
N PRO A 575 -24.97 21.68 -0.31
CA PRO A 575 -23.92 20.70 -0.01
C PRO A 575 -24.32 19.25 -0.35
N MET A 576 -25.61 18.90 -0.27
CA MET A 576 -26.11 17.59 -0.69
C MET A 576 -25.94 17.38 -2.21
N ALA A 577 -26.22 18.42 -3.00
CA ALA A 577 -26.02 18.39 -4.45
C ALA A 577 -24.53 18.23 -4.78
N PHE A 578 -23.65 19.05 -4.18
CA PHE A 578 -22.19 18.90 -4.34
C PHE A 578 -21.70 17.48 -4.00
N THR A 579 -22.12 16.96 -2.85
CA THR A 579 -21.82 15.58 -2.42
C THR A 579 -22.18 14.58 -3.52
N THR A 580 -23.38 14.70 -4.06
CA THR A 580 -23.90 13.77 -5.07
C THR A 580 -23.14 13.89 -6.39
N THR A 581 -22.79 15.10 -6.80
CA THR A 581 -21.96 15.33 -8.00
C THR A 581 -20.60 14.65 -7.86
N VAL A 582 -19.92 14.85 -6.73
CA VAL A 582 -18.57 14.30 -6.50
C VAL A 582 -18.60 12.78 -6.36
N LEU A 583 -19.56 12.20 -5.63
CA LEU A 583 -19.72 10.75 -5.55
C LEU A 583 -19.98 10.13 -6.93
N SER A 584 -20.83 10.77 -7.74
CA SER A 584 -21.09 10.34 -9.11
C SER A 584 -19.84 10.45 -9.98
N TRP A 585 -19.06 11.51 -9.81
CA TRP A 585 -17.79 11.70 -10.53
C TRP A 585 -16.77 10.60 -10.18
N GLY A 586 -16.54 10.36 -8.89
CA GLY A 586 -15.65 9.30 -8.43
C GLY A 586 -16.04 7.94 -8.99
N LEU A 587 -17.34 7.61 -8.97
CA LEU A 587 -17.84 6.34 -9.51
C LEU A 587 -17.68 6.22 -11.03
N LEU A 588 -17.94 7.30 -11.78
CA LEU A 588 -17.85 7.28 -13.24
C LEU A 588 -16.42 7.05 -13.74
N ASP A 589 -15.45 7.64 -13.06
CA ASP A 589 -14.08 7.63 -13.55
C ASP A 589 -13.31 6.38 -13.12
N HIS A 590 -13.72 5.73 -12.04
CA HIS A 590 -12.92 4.68 -11.37
C HIS A 590 -13.63 3.32 -11.25
N VAL A 591 -14.79 3.14 -11.91
CA VAL A 591 -15.57 1.88 -11.84
C VAL A 591 -16.19 1.43 -13.17
N GLU A 592 -16.51 2.32 -14.11
CA GLU A 592 -17.17 1.93 -15.37
C GLU A 592 -16.28 2.05 -16.61
N TRP A 593 -15.22 1.25 -16.76
CA TRP A 593 -14.67 0.84 -18.07
C TRP A 593 -13.87 -0.48 -18.07
N ILE A 594 -14.03 -1.36 -17.08
CA ILE A 594 -13.33 -2.65 -17.01
C ILE A 594 -14.21 -3.78 -17.55
N PRO A 595 -13.82 -4.49 -18.63
CA PRO A 595 -14.42 -5.78 -18.98
C PRO A 595 -14.33 -6.72 -17.77
N LYS A 596 -15.41 -7.43 -17.44
CA LYS A 596 -15.64 -8.27 -16.24
C LYS A 596 -14.66 -9.45 -16.00
N SER A 597 -13.40 -9.36 -16.41
CA SER A 597 -12.34 -10.30 -16.05
C SER A 597 -11.09 -9.49 -15.69
N ASP A 598 -10.70 -9.58 -14.41
CA ASP A 598 -9.32 -9.46 -13.91
C ASP A 598 -8.89 -8.22 -13.08
N THR A 599 -9.80 -7.44 -12.48
CA THR A 599 -9.43 -6.59 -11.32
C THR A 599 -10.00 -7.14 -10.00
N PRO A 600 -9.17 -7.78 -9.15
CA PRO A 600 -9.61 -8.34 -7.86
C PRO A 600 -9.82 -7.29 -6.76
N TYR A 601 -9.56 -6.00 -7.02
CA TYR A 601 -9.43 -4.97 -5.99
C TYR A 601 -10.72 -4.20 -5.68
N ILE A 602 -11.72 -4.17 -6.56
CA ILE A 602 -13.01 -3.54 -6.27
C ILE A 602 -13.99 -4.60 -5.79
N VAL A 603 -14.41 -4.51 -4.53
CA VAL A 603 -15.44 -5.38 -3.97
C VAL A 603 -16.77 -5.07 -4.66
N PRO A 604 -17.40 -6.02 -5.39
CA PRO A 604 -18.61 -5.76 -6.18
C PRO A 604 -19.74 -5.10 -5.41
N ASP A 605 -19.88 -5.41 -4.12
CA ASP A 605 -20.89 -4.84 -3.24
C ASP A 605 -20.73 -3.32 -3.03
N SER A 606 -19.49 -2.80 -3.02
CA SER A 606 -19.20 -1.38 -2.79
C SER A 606 -19.67 -0.48 -3.94
N VAL A 607 -19.68 -1.00 -5.17
CA VAL A 607 -20.17 -0.27 -6.35
C VAL A 607 -21.67 -0.06 -6.25
N ASP A 608 -22.41 -1.12 -5.93
CA ASP A 608 -23.86 -1.05 -5.80
C ASP A 608 -24.29 -0.21 -4.59
N ASP A 609 -23.54 -0.27 -3.49
CA ASP A 609 -23.76 0.61 -2.34
C ASP A 609 -23.47 2.08 -2.67
N CYS A 610 -22.45 2.37 -3.48
CA CYS A 610 -22.18 3.73 -3.95
C CYS A 610 -23.31 4.23 -4.87
N ARG A 611 -23.81 3.39 -5.79
CA ARG A 611 -25.01 3.70 -6.59
C ARG A 611 -26.22 3.95 -5.69
N LYS A 612 -26.46 3.13 -4.66
CA LYS A 612 -27.53 3.38 -3.68
C LYS A 612 -27.33 4.72 -2.96
N ALA A 613 -26.09 5.08 -2.61
CA ALA A 613 -25.77 6.34 -1.97
C ALA A 613 -26.12 7.55 -2.87
N ILE A 614 -25.73 7.51 -4.16
CA ILE A 614 -26.06 8.53 -5.16
C ILE A 614 -27.58 8.56 -5.40
N LYS A 615 -28.22 7.39 -5.52
CA LYS A 615 -29.65 7.29 -5.76
C LYS A 615 -30.48 7.90 -4.63
N TRP A 616 -30.04 7.74 -3.38
CA TRP A 616 -30.74 8.26 -2.20
C TRP A 616 -30.90 9.79 -2.23
N ALA A 617 -29.88 10.51 -2.69
CA ALA A 617 -29.94 11.95 -2.87
C ALA A 617 -30.75 12.34 -4.10
N THR A 618 -30.49 11.70 -5.24
CA THR A 618 -31.17 12.03 -6.50
C THR A 618 -32.68 11.76 -6.46
N ASP A 619 -33.13 10.70 -5.77
CA ASP A 619 -34.56 10.46 -5.51
C ASP A 619 -35.19 11.63 -4.75
N TRP A 620 -34.47 12.26 -3.83
CA TRP A 620 -34.94 13.45 -3.14
C TRP A 620 -34.90 14.70 -4.02
N PHE A 621 -33.87 14.89 -4.85
CA PHE A 621 -33.82 16.01 -5.80
C PHE A 621 -35.00 15.99 -6.79
N LEU A 622 -35.38 14.79 -7.26
CA LEU A 622 -36.54 14.62 -8.13
C LEU A 622 -37.85 15.00 -7.43
N LYS A 623 -38.00 14.71 -6.14
CA LYS A 623 -39.14 15.16 -5.33
C LYS A 623 -39.12 16.67 -5.08
N ALA A 624 -37.95 17.23 -4.83
CA ALA A 624 -37.75 18.64 -4.56
C ALA A 624 -37.96 19.52 -5.80
N HIS A 625 -37.74 18.99 -7.00
CA HIS A 625 -38.00 19.65 -8.28
C HIS A 625 -39.46 19.48 -8.71
N VAL A 626 -40.34 20.30 -8.11
CA VAL A 626 -41.80 20.19 -8.25
C VAL A 626 -42.35 20.79 -9.54
N SER A 627 -41.62 21.72 -10.15
CA SER A 627 -41.92 22.24 -11.49
C SER A 627 -40.66 22.82 -12.12
N ALA A 628 -40.66 23.03 -13.44
CA ALA A 628 -39.48 23.46 -14.20
C ALA A 628 -38.73 24.70 -13.67
N ASN A 629 -39.38 25.59 -12.91
CA ASN A 629 -38.75 26.78 -12.30
C ASN A 629 -39.06 26.90 -10.80
N GLU A 630 -39.29 25.78 -10.11
CA GLU A 630 -39.52 25.74 -8.67
C GLU A 630 -38.81 24.53 -8.04
N TYR A 631 -37.91 24.80 -7.10
CA TYR A 631 -37.08 23.76 -6.46
C TYR A 631 -36.95 23.99 -4.96
N TYR A 632 -37.25 22.96 -4.17
CA TYR A 632 -37.04 22.97 -2.72
C TYR A 632 -35.56 22.77 -2.39
N GLY A 633 -34.93 23.80 -1.85
CA GLY A 633 -33.51 23.79 -1.49
C GLY A 633 -33.22 23.37 -0.06
N GLN A 634 -34.23 23.37 0.81
CA GLN A 634 -34.02 23.07 2.22
C GLN A 634 -35.28 22.52 2.90
N VAL A 635 -35.09 21.56 3.82
CA VAL A 635 -36.14 21.12 4.76
C VAL A 635 -35.60 21.08 6.18
N GLY A 636 -36.34 21.69 7.11
CA GLY A 636 -35.88 22.01 8.46
C GLY A 636 -35.26 23.41 8.52
N SER A 637 -35.51 24.15 9.60
CA SER A 637 -34.82 25.43 9.84
C SER A 637 -33.56 25.15 10.66
N GLY A 638 -32.40 25.67 10.23
CA GLY A 638 -31.14 25.52 10.96
C GLY A 638 -31.25 25.99 12.40
N THR A 639 -31.89 27.14 12.62
CA THR A 639 -32.08 27.69 13.98
C THR A 639 -32.92 26.77 14.87
N VAL A 640 -33.99 26.20 14.34
CA VAL A 640 -34.94 25.37 15.11
C VAL A 640 -34.38 23.97 15.34
N ASP A 641 -33.81 23.36 14.30
CA ASP A 641 -33.19 22.04 14.35
C ASP A 641 -32.03 22.03 15.35
N HIS A 642 -31.15 23.03 15.25
CA HIS A 642 -29.96 23.13 16.08
C HIS A 642 -30.23 23.43 17.56
N ALA A 643 -31.42 23.95 17.88
CA ALA A 643 -31.87 24.14 19.26
C ALA A 643 -32.21 22.83 19.98
N SER A 644 -32.18 21.69 19.27
CA SER A 644 -32.44 20.36 19.82
C SER A 644 -31.24 19.41 19.64
N TRP A 645 -31.11 18.49 20.59
CA TRP A 645 -30.20 17.35 20.53
C TRP A 645 -30.99 16.10 20.88
N GLY A 646 -30.94 15.06 20.04
CA GLY A 646 -31.78 13.87 20.20
C GLY A 646 -31.72 12.98 18.96
N ARG A 647 -32.48 11.88 18.95
CA ARG A 647 -32.63 11.01 17.77
C ARG A 647 -33.53 11.68 16.71
N PRO A 648 -33.33 11.40 15.42
CA PRO A 648 -34.13 12.06 14.37
C PRO A 648 -35.60 11.62 14.35
N GLU A 649 -35.89 10.39 14.77
CA GLU A 649 -37.26 9.87 14.90
C GLU A 649 -38.05 10.49 16.05
N ASP A 650 -37.36 11.15 17.01
CA ASP A 650 -37.96 11.82 18.16
C ASP A 650 -38.23 13.32 17.90
N MET A 651 -37.94 13.81 16.69
CA MET A 651 -38.21 15.21 16.32
C MET A 651 -39.70 15.55 16.38
N THR A 652 -40.05 16.55 17.19
CA THR A 652 -41.43 17.06 17.31
C THR A 652 -41.59 18.49 16.80
N MET A 653 -40.50 19.17 16.49
CA MET A 653 -40.52 20.54 15.97
C MET A 653 -41.07 20.57 14.54
N GLU A 654 -41.61 21.72 14.14
CA GLU A 654 -41.97 21.96 12.75
C GLU A 654 -40.71 21.99 11.88
N ARG A 655 -40.79 21.33 10.72
CA ARG A 655 -39.69 21.24 9.74
C ARG A 655 -40.13 21.96 8.46
N PRO A 656 -39.96 23.30 8.40
CA PRO A 656 -40.38 24.07 7.23
C PRO A 656 -39.58 23.67 5.98
N ALA A 657 -40.23 23.76 4.82
CA ALA A 657 -39.57 23.59 3.54
C ALA A 657 -39.38 24.94 2.85
N PHE A 658 -38.18 25.18 2.34
CA PHE A 658 -37.82 26.43 1.65
C PHE A 658 -37.43 26.13 0.20
N LYS A 659 -37.80 27.05 -0.70
CA LYS A 659 -37.65 26.85 -2.14
C LYS A 659 -37.19 28.10 -2.85
N ILE A 660 -36.51 27.89 -3.96
CA ILE A 660 -36.19 28.90 -4.95
C ILE A 660 -37.26 28.90 -6.05
N THR A 661 -37.53 30.09 -6.59
CA THR A 661 -38.55 30.34 -7.63
C THR A 661 -38.05 31.42 -8.60
N THR A 662 -38.80 31.72 -9.65
CA THR A 662 -38.46 32.82 -10.57
C THR A 662 -38.39 34.20 -9.90
N SER A 663 -39.07 34.42 -8.77
CA SER A 663 -39.01 35.68 -8.00
C SER A 663 -38.04 35.63 -6.81
N ALA A 664 -37.50 34.45 -6.52
CA ALA A 664 -36.54 34.19 -5.45
C ALA A 664 -35.51 33.18 -6.00
N PRO A 665 -34.61 33.63 -6.90
CA PRO A 665 -33.72 32.75 -7.66
C PRO A 665 -32.62 32.12 -6.78
N GLY A 666 -31.98 31.08 -7.32
CA GLY A 666 -30.81 30.42 -6.71
C GLY A 666 -30.05 29.63 -7.77
N SER A 667 -29.25 30.32 -8.55
CA SER A 667 -28.49 29.78 -9.68
C SER A 667 -27.48 28.73 -9.26
N ASP A 668 -26.76 29.01 -8.19
CA ASP A 668 -25.82 28.12 -7.51
C ASP A 668 -26.48 26.77 -7.16
N LEU A 669 -27.52 26.79 -6.33
CA LEU A 669 -28.26 25.59 -5.91
C LEU A 669 -28.86 24.83 -7.10
N ALA A 670 -29.48 25.55 -8.03
CA ALA A 670 -30.11 24.93 -9.20
C ALA A 670 -29.06 24.28 -10.13
N ALA A 671 -27.93 24.95 -10.35
CA ALA A 671 -26.89 24.46 -11.25
C ALA A 671 -26.03 23.36 -10.62
N GLU A 672 -25.76 23.38 -9.32
CA GLU A 672 -25.12 22.26 -8.62
C GLU A 672 -26.05 21.02 -8.61
N THR A 673 -27.35 21.21 -8.38
CA THR A 673 -28.32 20.10 -8.48
C THR A 673 -28.40 19.58 -9.91
N ALA A 674 -28.34 20.45 -10.92
CA ALA A 674 -28.27 20.04 -12.31
C ALA A 674 -26.98 19.24 -12.62
N ALA A 675 -25.83 19.65 -12.07
CA ALA A 675 -24.57 18.91 -12.16
C ALA A 675 -24.71 17.52 -11.55
N ALA A 676 -25.27 17.41 -10.34
CA ALA A 676 -25.50 16.15 -9.64
C ALA A 676 -26.39 15.20 -10.45
N LEU A 677 -27.52 15.70 -10.97
CA LEU A 677 -28.46 14.90 -11.77
C LEU A 677 -27.86 14.50 -13.13
N ALA A 678 -27.09 15.38 -13.78
CA ALA A 678 -26.40 15.07 -15.02
C ALA A 678 -25.30 14.01 -14.80
N ALA A 679 -24.48 14.14 -13.76
CA ALA A 679 -23.47 13.15 -13.40
C ALA A 679 -24.11 11.80 -13.04
N ALA A 680 -25.15 11.79 -12.21
CA ALA A 680 -25.87 10.58 -11.86
C ALA A 680 -26.57 9.94 -13.07
N SER A 681 -27.07 10.73 -14.04
CA SER A 681 -27.66 10.17 -15.25
C SER A 681 -26.67 9.30 -16.02
N LEU A 682 -25.38 9.69 -16.04
CA LEU A 682 -24.32 8.87 -16.63
C LEU A 682 -24.07 7.59 -15.82
N VAL A 683 -24.03 7.69 -14.48
CA VAL A 683 -23.86 6.53 -13.58
C VAL A 683 -24.94 5.46 -13.81
N PHE A 684 -26.19 5.89 -13.98
CA PHE A 684 -27.31 4.98 -14.15
C PHE A 684 -27.58 4.60 -15.62
N GLN A 685 -26.86 5.19 -16.58
CA GLN A 685 -27.15 5.03 -18.01
C GLN A 685 -27.14 3.57 -18.47
N SER A 686 -26.24 2.75 -17.90
CA SER A 686 -26.04 1.35 -18.24
C SER A 686 -26.91 0.38 -17.42
N VAL A 687 -27.30 0.77 -16.20
CA VAL A 687 -27.98 -0.09 -15.22
C VAL A 687 -29.48 0.19 -15.06
N ASP A 688 -29.90 1.45 -15.26
CA ASP A 688 -31.30 1.89 -15.26
C ASP A 688 -31.47 3.12 -16.18
N SER A 689 -31.59 2.84 -17.48
CA SER A 689 -31.69 3.89 -18.50
C SER A 689 -32.96 4.73 -18.41
N THR A 690 -34.03 4.22 -17.78
CA THR A 690 -35.27 4.98 -17.57
C THR A 690 -35.05 6.01 -16.48
N TYR A 691 -34.47 5.60 -15.35
CA TYR A 691 -34.10 6.51 -14.28
C TYR A 691 -33.08 7.55 -14.78
N ALA A 692 -32.06 7.13 -15.52
CA ALA A 692 -31.07 8.04 -16.13
C ALA A 692 -31.72 9.11 -17.01
N ALA A 693 -32.69 8.76 -17.86
CA ALA A 693 -33.40 9.72 -18.69
C ALA A 693 -34.23 10.71 -17.87
N THR A 694 -34.86 10.26 -16.79
CA THR A 694 -35.58 11.13 -15.84
C THR A 694 -34.62 12.11 -15.16
N LEU A 695 -33.47 11.63 -14.67
CA LEU A 695 -32.45 12.49 -14.06
C LEU A 695 -31.98 13.57 -15.04
N LEU A 696 -31.65 13.18 -16.28
CA LEU A 696 -31.14 14.10 -17.28
C LEU A 696 -32.17 15.16 -17.69
N GLU A 697 -33.46 14.82 -17.73
CA GLU A 697 -34.52 15.79 -18.01
C GLU A 697 -34.63 16.84 -16.90
N HIS A 698 -34.64 16.41 -15.64
CA HIS A 698 -34.65 17.33 -14.50
C HIS A 698 -33.37 18.18 -14.43
N ALA A 699 -32.21 17.60 -14.78
CA ALA A 699 -30.94 18.33 -14.85
C ALA A 699 -31.00 19.50 -15.85
N LYS A 700 -31.54 19.26 -17.05
CA LYS A 700 -31.69 20.30 -18.09
C LYS A 700 -32.61 21.43 -17.62
N GLN A 701 -33.75 21.07 -17.05
CA GLN A 701 -34.74 22.03 -16.55
C GLN A 701 -34.19 22.89 -15.41
N LEU A 702 -33.53 22.28 -14.42
CA LEU A 702 -32.91 23.02 -13.30
C LEU A 702 -31.77 23.92 -13.75
N TYR A 703 -30.97 23.48 -14.72
CA TYR A 703 -29.94 24.33 -15.30
C TYR A 703 -30.54 25.52 -16.03
N ASP A 704 -31.55 25.29 -16.89
CA ASP A 704 -32.24 26.38 -17.59
C ASP A 704 -32.90 27.35 -16.59
N PHE A 705 -33.46 26.85 -15.48
CA PHE A 705 -33.99 27.69 -14.40
C PHE A 705 -32.89 28.54 -13.75
N GLY A 706 -31.80 27.92 -13.29
CA GLY A 706 -30.68 28.64 -12.66
C GLY A 706 -30.00 29.63 -13.60
N TYR A 707 -29.91 29.32 -14.90
CA TYR A 707 -29.31 30.20 -15.91
C TYR A 707 -30.22 31.38 -16.27
N ASN A 708 -31.54 31.18 -16.37
CA ASN A 708 -32.46 32.26 -16.78
C ASN A 708 -32.86 33.19 -15.63
N TYR A 709 -32.80 32.71 -14.39
CA TYR A 709 -33.17 33.47 -13.19
C TYR A 709 -31.96 33.54 -12.25
N ARG A 710 -31.13 34.56 -12.45
CA ARG A 710 -29.84 34.71 -11.77
C ARG A 710 -29.97 35.22 -10.33
N GLY A 711 -29.31 34.56 -9.40
CA GLY A 711 -29.16 35.03 -8.01
C GLY A 711 -28.60 33.95 -7.09
N LEU A 712 -28.13 34.34 -5.91
CA LEU A 712 -27.62 33.41 -4.89
C LEU A 712 -28.80 32.74 -4.17
N PHE A 713 -28.77 31.42 -3.99
CA PHE A 713 -29.87 30.75 -3.30
C PHE A 713 -30.01 31.22 -1.86
N SER A 714 -28.91 31.59 -1.19
CA SER A 714 -28.90 32.04 0.20
C SER A 714 -29.55 33.41 0.39
N ASP A 715 -29.74 34.20 -0.67
CA ASP A 715 -30.55 35.43 -0.63
C ASP A 715 -32.06 35.12 -0.67
N SER A 716 -32.43 33.96 -1.24
CA SER A 716 -33.82 33.50 -1.39
C SER A 716 -34.25 32.60 -0.24
N ILE A 717 -33.39 31.69 0.18
CA ILE A 717 -33.54 30.80 1.33
C ILE A 717 -32.64 31.34 2.43
N THR A 718 -33.05 32.45 3.07
CA THR A 718 -32.22 33.15 4.05
C THR A 718 -31.91 32.33 5.30
N ASP A 719 -32.69 31.28 5.59
CA ASP A 719 -32.41 30.35 6.70
C ASP A 719 -31.09 29.59 6.49
N SER A 720 -30.68 29.36 5.24
CA SER A 720 -29.40 28.72 4.91
C SER A 720 -28.18 29.53 5.33
N GLN A 721 -28.31 30.85 5.52
CA GLN A 721 -27.20 31.73 5.87
C GLN A 721 -26.59 31.43 7.25
N CYS A 722 -27.25 30.63 8.09
CA CYS A 722 -26.66 30.13 9.34
C CYS A 722 -25.40 29.30 9.11
N CYS A 723 -25.33 28.64 7.95
CA CYS A 723 -24.57 27.41 7.79
C CYS A 723 -23.93 27.34 6.39
N TYR A 724 -24.70 27.57 5.33
CA TYR A 724 -24.29 27.48 3.92
C TYR A 724 -24.64 28.78 3.19
N THR A 725 -23.80 29.81 3.35
CA THR A 725 -23.94 31.05 2.58
C THR A 725 -23.16 30.92 1.28
N SER A 726 -23.83 31.10 0.15
CA SER A 726 -23.18 31.09 -1.16
C SER A 726 -22.40 32.36 -1.42
N THR A 727 -21.21 32.26 -2.00
CA THR A 727 -20.38 33.43 -2.33
C THR A 727 -20.59 33.93 -3.75
N HIS A 728 -20.65 33.01 -4.71
CA HIS A 728 -20.80 33.25 -6.15
C HIS A 728 -21.72 32.18 -6.74
N TYR A 729 -22.21 32.39 -7.96
CA TYR A 729 -23.01 31.35 -8.65
C TYR A 729 -22.50 31.06 -10.07
N GLU A 730 -21.57 31.86 -10.57
CA GLU A 730 -21.05 31.77 -11.92
C GLU A 730 -20.25 30.49 -12.13
N ASP A 731 -19.51 30.04 -11.12
CA ASP A 731 -18.76 28.80 -11.17
C ASP A 731 -19.67 27.56 -11.10
N GLU A 732 -20.79 27.57 -10.38
CA GLU A 732 -21.82 26.52 -10.48
C GLU A 732 -22.45 26.49 -11.88
N LEU A 733 -22.70 27.65 -12.49
CA LEU A 733 -23.24 27.68 -13.85
C LEU A 733 -22.27 27.12 -14.88
N VAL A 734 -20.96 27.36 -14.72
CA VAL A 734 -19.92 26.73 -15.55
C VAL A 734 -19.83 25.22 -15.25
N TRP A 735 -19.87 24.84 -13.98
CA TRP A 735 -19.81 23.45 -13.51
C TRP A 735 -20.99 22.61 -14.02
N GLY A 736 -22.21 23.11 -13.85
CA GLY A 736 -23.44 22.48 -14.35
C GLY A 736 -23.45 22.37 -15.88
N ALA A 737 -22.95 23.38 -16.60
CA ALA A 737 -22.81 23.29 -18.05
C ALA A 737 -21.77 22.25 -18.47
N ALA A 738 -20.62 22.17 -17.78
CA ALA A 738 -19.60 21.16 -18.07
C ALA A 738 -20.16 19.73 -17.91
N TRP A 739 -20.92 19.47 -16.86
CA TRP A 739 -21.58 18.17 -16.65
C TRP A 739 -22.70 17.89 -17.65
N LEU A 740 -23.54 18.87 -17.95
CA LEU A 740 -24.58 18.70 -18.97
C LEU A 740 -23.98 18.49 -20.35
N TYR A 741 -22.87 19.15 -20.67
CA TYR A 741 -22.10 18.86 -21.88
C TYR A 741 -21.59 17.42 -21.86
N ARG A 742 -20.98 16.96 -20.77
CA ARG A 742 -20.54 15.57 -20.63
C ARG A 742 -21.68 14.58 -20.82
N ALA A 743 -22.86 14.87 -20.28
CA ALA A 743 -24.03 13.99 -20.33
C ALA A 743 -24.79 14.01 -21.66
N THR A 744 -24.71 15.10 -22.42
CA THR A 744 -25.57 15.31 -23.61
C THR A 744 -24.80 15.47 -24.92
N ASN A 745 -23.52 15.86 -24.84
CA ASN A 745 -22.72 16.36 -25.95
C ASN A 745 -23.36 17.56 -26.70
N ASP A 746 -24.26 18.31 -26.05
CA ASP A 746 -24.91 19.48 -26.62
C ASP A 746 -24.03 20.73 -26.48
N GLN A 747 -23.58 21.25 -27.62
CA GLN A 747 -22.65 22.39 -27.72
C GLN A 747 -23.20 23.67 -27.09
N LYS A 748 -24.53 23.80 -26.89
CA LYS A 748 -25.09 24.98 -26.21
C LYS A 748 -24.49 25.18 -24.82
N TYR A 749 -24.15 24.10 -24.12
CA TYR A 749 -23.57 24.17 -22.78
C TYR A 749 -22.15 24.71 -22.79
N LEU A 750 -21.34 24.39 -23.81
CA LEU A 750 -20.03 25.04 -23.99
C LEU A 750 -20.18 26.53 -24.33
N GLY A 751 -21.25 26.92 -25.03
CA GLY A 751 -21.58 28.32 -25.23
C GLY A 751 -21.80 29.09 -23.92
N TYR A 752 -22.46 28.47 -22.94
CA TYR A 752 -22.62 29.05 -21.60
C TYR A 752 -21.30 29.13 -20.82
N VAL A 753 -20.44 28.12 -20.98
CA VAL A 753 -19.08 28.15 -20.41
C VAL A 753 -18.28 29.32 -20.97
N ASP A 754 -18.26 29.49 -22.29
CA ASP A 754 -17.51 30.56 -22.94
C ASP A 754 -18.01 31.96 -22.50
N GLU A 755 -19.31 32.12 -22.24
CA GLU A 755 -19.89 33.37 -21.73
C GLU A 755 -19.38 33.73 -20.34
N LEU A 756 -19.20 32.74 -19.46
CA LEU A 756 -18.87 32.92 -18.04
C LEU A 756 -17.40 32.69 -17.71
N TYR A 757 -16.61 32.14 -18.63
CA TYR A 757 -15.24 31.67 -18.37
C TYR A 757 -14.33 32.76 -17.78
N SER A 758 -14.37 33.98 -18.33
CA SER A 758 -13.53 35.08 -17.83
C SER A 758 -13.87 35.52 -16.41
N THR A 759 -15.12 35.34 -15.98
CA THR A 759 -15.58 35.64 -14.62
C THR A 759 -15.04 34.63 -13.61
N VAL A 760 -15.02 33.34 -13.98
CA VAL A 760 -14.66 32.26 -13.04
C VAL A 760 -13.15 32.10 -12.85
N GLN A 761 -12.31 32.68 -13.73
CA GLN A 761 -10.85 32.57 -13.64
C GLN A 761 -10.21 33.11 -12.35
N SER A 762 -10.95 33.88 -11.55
CA SER A 762 -10.51 34.36 -10.23
C SER A 762 -11.12 33.61 -9.03
N MET A 763 -12.03 32.66 -9.26
CA MET A 763 -12.83 31.99 -8.22
C MET A 763 -12.17 30.68 -7.75
N TYR A 764 -10.90 30.74 -7.34
CA TYR A 764 -10.10 29.55 -7.04
C TYR A 764 -10.67 28.72 -5.87
N GLY A 765 -10.81 27.42 -6.07
CA GLY A 765 -11.23 26.49 -5.01
C GLY A 765 -11.85 25.20 -5.55
N PHE A 766 -12.09 24.27 -4.64
CA PHE A 766 -12.96 23.12 -4.86
C PHE A 766 -13.55 22.63 -3.54
N ASP A 767 -14.81 22.98 -3.29
CA ASP A 767 -15.60 22.55 -2.14
C ASP A 767 -17.10 22.71 -2.47
N TRP A 768 -17.99 22.69 -1.49
CA TRP A 768 -19.43 22.81 -1.74
C TRP A 768 -19.84 24.19 -2.26
N ASP A 769 -19.03 25.24 -2.08
CA ASP A 769 -19.27 26.63 -2.51
C ASP A 769 -18.43 26.99 -3.73
N GLN A 770 -17.19 26.51 -3.85
CA GLN A 770 -16.28 26.86 -4.95
C GLN A 770 -16.10 25.69 -5.93
N LYS A 771 -16.26 25.92 -7.24
CA LYS A 771 -16.19 24.87 -8.28
C LYS A 771 -15.07 25.01 -9.28
N PHE A 772 -14.27 26.08 -9.25
CA PHE A 772 -13.29 26.37 -10.31
C PHE A 772 -12.38 25.20 -10.66
N ALA A 773 -11.70 24.58 -9.68
CA ALA A 773 -10.73 23.53 -10.00
C ALA A 773 -11.42 22.28 -10.56
N GLY A 774 -12.60 21.93 -10.04
CA GLY A 774 -13.43 20.85 -10.58
C GLY A 774 -13.90 21.15 -12.01
N ALA A 775 -14.42 22.35 -12.25
CA ALA A 775 -14.90 22.79 -13.55
C ALA A 775 -13.79 22.80 -14.61
N MET A 776 -12.61 23.37 -14.31
CA MET A 776 -11.47 23.36 -15.25
C MET A 776 -11.00 21.94 -15.56
N THR A 777 -10.94 21.08 -14.55
CA THR A 777 -10.57 19.67 -14.74
C THR A 777 -11.57 18.95 -15.64
N MET A 778 -12.87 19.12 -15.39
CA MET A 778 -13.93 18.52 -16.21
C MET A 778 -13.92 19.06 -17.64
N LEU A 779 -13.76 20.37 -17.80
CA LEU A 779 -13.71 21.00 -19.11
C LEU A 779 -12.50 20.52 -19.92
N TYR A 780 -11.32 20.40 -19.31
CA TYR A 780 -10.18 19.79 -20.01
C TYR A 780 -10.48 18.34 -20.39
N LYS A 781 -11.09 17.57 -19.49
CA LYS A 781 -11.46 16.17 -19.76
C LYS A 781 -12.35 16.03 -20.99
N VAL A 782 -13.38 16.86 -21.11
CA VAL A 782 -14.42 16.73 -22.17
C VAL A 782 -14.11 17.53 -23.45
N THR A 783 -13.22 18.52 -23.42
CA THR A 783 -12.87 19.35 -24.58
C THR A 783 -11.46 19.14 -25.10
N LYS A 784 -10.52 18.74 -24.23
CA LYS A 784 -9.07 18.75 -24.48
C LYS A 784 -8.51 20.12 -24.87
N ASP A 785 -9.19 21.21 -24.52
CA ASP A 785 -8.68 22.56 -24.71
C ASP A 785 -7.62 22.88 -23.63
N GLU A 786 -6.38 23.14 -24.09
CA GLU A 786 -5.20 23.35 -23.27
C GLU A 786 -5.28 24.56 -22.32
N LYS A 787 -6.20 25.51 -22.57
CA LYS A 787 -6.42 26.61 -21.63
C LYS A 787 -6.87 26.10 -20.25
N TYR A 788 -7.74 25.09 -20.23
CA TYR A 788 -8.23 24.50 -18.99
C TYR A 788 -7.16 23.65 -18.29
N ALA A 789 -6.34 22.93 -19.06
CA ALA A 789 -5.17 22.21 -18.52
C ALA A 789 -4.16 23.17 -17.87
N THR A 790 -3.95 24.33 -18.49
CA THR A 790 -3.07 25.37 -17.96
C THR A 790 -3.60 25.93 -16.64
N ASP A 791 -4.91 26.24 -16.58
CA ASP A 791 -5.54 26.76 -15.37
C ASP A 791 -5.48 25.77 -14.20
N ILE A 792 -5.81 24.50 -14.44
CA ILE A 792 -5.75 23.48 -13.37
C ILE A 792 -4.32 23.20 -12.92
N LYS A 793 -3.36 23.16 -13.86
CA LYS A 793 -1.94 23.00 -13.53
C LYS A 793 -1.43 24.16 -12.68
N ASN A 794 -1.79 25.39 -13.01
CA ASN A 794 -1.37 26.57 -12.26
C ASN A 794 -1.95 26.56 -10.85
N TYR A 795 -3.24 26.23 -10.71
CA TYR A 795 -3.89 26.10 -9.41
C TYR A 795 -3.23 25.01 -8.56
N CYS A 796 -3.08 23.79 -9.08
CA CYS A 796 -2.52 22.67 -8.33
C CYS A 796 -1.06 22.94 -7.92
N ASN A 797 -0.25 23.49 -8.83
CA ASN A 797 1.13 23.85 -8.50
C ASN A 797 1.20 24.93 -7.42
N TYR A 798 0.35 25.96 -7.50
CA TYR A 798 0.27 26.99 -6.48
C TYR A 798 -0.06 26.40 -5.10
N VAL A 799 -1.08 25.53 -5.04
CA VAL A 799 -1.47 24.87 -3.79
C VAL A 799 -0.29 24.08 -3.22
N ILE A 800 0.36 23.25 -4.03
CA ILE A 800 1.48 22.41 -3.59
C ILE A 800 2.64 23.26 -3.07
N SER A 801 2.99 24.34 -3.78
CA SER A 801 4.18 25.14 -3.48
C SER A 801 3.98 26.23 -2.45
N SER A 802 2.75 26.69 -2.24
CA SER A 802 2.49 27.95 -1.55
C SER A 802 1.35 27.92 -0.55
N GLN A 803 0.45 26.93 -0.59
CA GLN A 803 -0.59 26.82 0.43
C GLN A 803 0.04 26.46 1.79
N SER A 804 -0.48 27.08 2.84
CA SER A 804 -0.07 26.79 4.22
C SER A 804 -0.27 25.32 4.55
N ARG A 805 0.63 24.77 5.36
CA ARG A 805 0.56 23.40 5.87
C ARG A 805 0.70 23.39 7.38
N THR A 806 0.10 22.38 8.01
CA THR A 806 0.41 22.05 9.41
C THR A 806 1.86 21.55 9.52
N PRO A 807 2.48 21.59 10.72
CA PRO A 807 3.82 21.04 10.95
C PRO A 807 4.02 19.60 10.45
N LYS A 808 2.99 18.75 10.51
CA LYS A 808 3.04 17.36 10.00
C LYS A 808 2.55 17.20 8.55
N GLY A 809 2.26 18.30 7.85
CA GLY A 809 2.17 18.30 6.39
C GLY A 809 0.77 18.31 5.76
N LEU A 810 -0.31 18.37 6.55
CA LEU A 810 -1.67 18.56 6.04
C LEU A 810 -1.80 19.93 5.39
N ILE A 811 -2.33 19.99 4.17
CA ILE A 811 -2.65 21.27 3.51
C ILE A 811 -3.79 21.94 4.28
N PHE A 812 -3.51 23.14 4.79
CA PHE A 812 -4.40 23.87 5.68
C PHE A 812 -4.98 25.10 4.97
N ILE A 813 -6.27 25.03 4.60
CA ILE A 813 -7.00 26.13 3.96
C ILE A 813 -7.81 26.93 4.99
N TYR A 814 -8.68 26.25 5.73
CA TYR A 814 -9.55 26.83 6.74
C TYR A 814 -9.59 25.97 8.00
N ASP A 815 -9.86 26.63 9.12
CA ASP A 815 -9.96 26.01 10.45
C ASP A 815 -11.23 25.16 10.65
N TRP A 816 -12.26 25.40 9.83
CA TRP A 816 -13.49 24.62 9.84
C TRP A 816 -13.45 23.54 8.75
N GLY A 817 -13.36 22.28 9.15
CA GLY A 817 -13.19 21.17 8.22
C GLY A 817 -11.84 21.13 7.45
N PRO A 818 -10.66 21.35 8.08
CA PRO A 818 -9.37 21.30 7.39
C PRO A 818 -9.12 19.99 6.64
N ALA A 819 -9.50 18.84 7.22
CA ALA A 819 -9.37 17.52 6.56
C ALA A 819 -10.21 17.43 5.28
N ARG A 820 -11.42 18.01 5.26
CA ARG A 820 -12.26 18.09 4.05
C ARG A 820 -11.56 18.84 2.94
N TYR A 821 -10.94 19.98 3.24
CA TYR A 821 -10.23 20.75 2.21
C TYR A 821 -9.03 20.01 1.65
N ALA A 822 -8.26 19.33 2.51
CA ALA A 822 -7.15 18.49 2.07
C ALA A 822 -7.62 17.32 1.20
N ALA A 823 -8.72 16.65 1.56
CA ALA A 823 -9.31 15.58 0.78
C ALA A 823 -9.87 16.06 -0.57
N ASN A 824 -10.49 17.24 -0.62
CA ASN A 824 -10.95 17.86 -1.85
C ASN A 824 -9.81 18.16 -2.81
N LEU A 825 -8.70 18.72 -2.30
CA LEU A 825 -7.49 18.95 -3.08
C LEU A 825 -6.87 17.64 -3.57
N ALA A 826 -6.79 16.62 -2.71
CA ALA A 826 -6.30 15.30 -3.08
C ALA A 826 -7.09 14.72 -4.26
N PHE A 827 -8.42 14.82 -4.21
CA PHE A 827 -9.28 14.39 -5.31
C PHE A 827 -8.97 15.14 -6.62
N ILE A 828 -8.84 16.47 -6.56
CA ILE A 828 -8.48 17.28 -7.74
C ILE A 828 -7.10 16.93 -8.29
N PHE A 829 -6.11 16.73 -7.43
CA PHE A 829 -4.77 16.28 -7.84
C PHE A 829 -4.84 14.95 -8.59
N MET A 830 -5.60 13.99 -8.07
CA MET A 830 -5.80 12.70 -8.74
C MET A 830 -6.47 12.86 -10.11
N GLN A 831 -7.54 13.64 -10.19
CA GLN A 831 -8.25 13.88 -11.44
C GLN A 831 -7.36 14.57 -12.50
N ALA A 832 -6.52 15.51 -12.09
CA ALA A 832 -5.55 16.15 -12.97
C ALA A 832 -4.44 15.18 -13.40
N ALA A 833 -3.98 14.30 -12.49
CA ALA A 833 -2.98 13.29 -12.79
C ALA A 833 -3.44 12.30 -13.85
N ASP A 834 -4.70 11.85 -13.82
CA ASP A 834 -5.26 10.94 -14.82
C ASP A 834 -5.39 11.58 -16.21
N LEU A 835 -5.46 12.90 -16.26
CA LEU A 835 -5.41 13.68 -17.49
C LEU A 835 -3.96 13.90 -17.98
N GLY A 836 -2.96 13.33 -17.30
CA GLY A 836 -1.54 13.44 -17.66
C GLY A 836 -0.86 14.71 -17.15
N ILE A 837 -1.51 15.47 -16.26
CA ILE A 837 -0.98 16.73 -15.75
C ILE A 837 -0.17 16.45 -14.50
N ASN A 838 1.17 16.49 -14.62
CA ASN A 838 2.13 16.34 -13.51
C ASN A 838 1.85 15.11 -12.62
N ALA A 839 1.51 13.98 -13.25
CA ALA A 839 0.86 12.84 -12.62
C ALA A 839 1.58 12.33 -11.37
N ASP A 840 2.89 12.08 -11.43
CA ASP A 840 3.66 11.54 -10.30
C ASP A 840 3.62 12.48 -9.09
N THR A 841 3.79 13.80 -9.32
CA THR A 841 3.76 14.80 -8.25
C THR A 841 2.38 14.89 -7.61
N TYR A 842 1.33 14.93 -8.43
CA TYR A 842 -0.04 15.12 -7.95
C TYR A 842 -0.57 13.87 -7.24
N ARG A 843 -0.25 12.67 -7.73
CA ARG A 843 -0.59 11.41 -7.05
C ARG A 843 0.12 11.28 -5.71
N ALA A 844 1.43 11.54 -5.68
CA ALA A 844 2.20 11.51 -4.45
C ALA A 844 1.67 12.51 -3.41
N GLU A 845 1.27 13.70 -3.85
CA GLU A 845 0.70 14.70 -2.95
C GLU A 845 -0.69 14.29 -2.45
N ALA A 846 -1.56 13.81 -3.33
CA ALA A 846 -2.88 13.32 -2.95
C ALA A 846 -2.77 12.21 -1.89
N LYS A 847 -1.85 11.26 -2.08
CA LYS A 847 -1.61 10.16 -1.14
C LYS A 847 -1.22 10.69 0.24
N LYS A 848 -0.28 11.63 0.33
CA LYS A 848 0.11 12.26 1.61
C LYS A 848 -1.07 12.87 2.35
N GLN A 849 -1.97 13.55 1.64
CA GLN A 849 -3.12 14.19 2.28
C GLN A 849 -4.12 13.17 2.84
N ILE A 850 -4.41 12.11 2.08
CA ILE A 850 -5.29 11.04 2.54
C ILE A 850 -4.63 10.25 3.69
N ASP A 851 -3.36 9.90 3.57
CA ASP A 851 -2.62 9.15 4.60
C ASP A 851 -2.49 9.93 5.91
N TYR A 852 -2.32 11.25 5.83
CA TYR A 852 -2.43 12.13 7.01
C TYR A 852 -3.77 11.94 7.72
N ILE A 853 -4.87 11.97 6.97
CA ILE A 853 -6.23 11.81 7.49
C ILE A 853 -6.41 10.42 8.11
N LEU A 854 -5.76 9.40 7.57
CA LEU A 854 -5.84 8.03 8.04
C LEU A 854 -4.94 7.71 9.24
N GLY A 855 -3.82 8.43 9.42
CA GLY A 855 -2.92 8.16 10.54
C GLY A 855 -1.59 8.92 10.59
N ASP A 856 -1.04 9.39 9.46
CA ASP A 856 0.32 9.96 9.42
C ASP A 856 0.44 11.25 10.25
N GLY A 857 -0.70 11.92 10.51
CA GLY A 857 -0.79 13.03 11.46
C GLY A 857 -0.55 12.63 12.93
N GLY A 858 -0.33 11.34 13.22
CA GLY A 858 -0.15 10.76 14.56
C GLY A 858 -1.43 10.21 15.20
N ARG A 859 -2.55 10.26 14.48
CA ARG A 859 -3.83 9.61 14.80
C ARG A 859 -4.70 9.54 13.55
N SER A 860 -5.69 8.66 13.55
CA SER A 860 -6.76 8.69 12.54
C SER A 860 -7.73 9.86 12.81
N TYR A 861 -8.23 10.45 11.73
CA TYR A 861 -9.35 11.41 11.69
C TYR A 861 -10.61 10.79 11.07
N VAL A 862 -10.63 9.47 10.88
CA VAL A 862 -11.76 8.71 10.35
C VAL A 862 -12.32 7.80 11.44
N ILE A 863 -13.57 8.06 11.83
CA ILE A 863 -14.20 7.35 12.95
C ILE A 863 -14.31 5.85 12.61
N GLY A 864 -13.84 5.00 13.53
CA GLY A 864 -13.89 3.55 13.41
C GLY A 864 -12.79 2.93 12.54
N TYR A 865 -11.76 3.68 12.16
CA TYR A 865 -10.62 3.19 11.38
C TYR A 865 -9.28 3.70 11.94
N GLY A 866 -8.25 2.85 11.93
CA GLY A 866 -6.90 3.21 12.39
C GLY A 866 -6.79 3.40 13.91
N ASP A 867 -5.59 3.78 14.37
CA ASP A 867 -5.32 4.00 15.78
C ASP A 867 -5.85 5.35 16.26
N ASN A 868 -6.37 5.37 17.49
CA ASN A 868 -6.85 6.58 18.17
C ASN A 868 -7.82 7.42 17.31
N TYR A 869 -8.76 6.79 16.62
CA TYR A 869 -9.79 7.52 15.88
C TYR A 869 -10.70 8.36 16.80
N PRO A 870 -11.39 9.40 16.30
CA PRO A 870 -12.29 10.23 17.11
C PRO A 870 -13.50 9.45 17.59
N THR A 871 -13.86 9.59 18.86
CA THR A 871 -14.97 8.85 19.50
C THR A 871 -16.09 9.77 19.98
N HIS A 872 -15.88 11.09 19.98
CA HIS A 872 -16.84 12.09 20.43
C HIS A 872 -17.26 13.03 19.29
N ALA A 873 -17.57 12.49 18.12
CA ALA A 873 -18.02 13.29 16.98
C ALA A 873 -19.21 14.19 17.33
N HIS A 874 -19.22 15.42 16.83
CA HIS A 874 -20.35 16.35 16.91
C HIS A 874 -21.50 15.88 16.02
N HIS A 875 -22.17 14.80 16.45
CA HIS A 875 -23.19 14.12 15.66
C HIS A 875 -24.29 13.55 16.55
N ARG A 876 -25.53 14.04 16.35
CA ARG A 876 -26.67 13.76 17.22
C ARG A 876 -26.99 12.28 17.26
N SER A 877 -27.29 11.67 16.11
CA SER A 877 -27.88 10.32 16.08
C SER A 877 -26.94 9.25 16.64
N SER A 878 -25.63 9.33 16.36
CA SER A 878 -24.65 8.37 16.88
C SER A 878 -24.33 8.57 18.37
N SER A 879 -24.55 9.77 18.91
CA SER A 879 -24.39 10.01 20.35
C SER A 879 -25.50 9.40 21.19
N CYS A 880 -26.67 9.17 20.60
CA CYS A 880 -27.86 8.75 21.31
C CYS A 880 -27.83 7.27 21.70
N PRO A 881 -28.27 6.89 22.92
CA PRO A 881 -28.59 5.50 23.23
C PRO A 881 -29.85 5.04 22.49
N ASP A 882 -30.03 3.72 22.37
CA ASP A 882 -31.26 3.14 21.82
C ASP A 882 -32.50 3.51 22.66
N ALA A 883 -33.62 3.75 21.99
CA ALA A 883 -34.92 3.91 22.65
C ALA A 883 -35.27 2.65 23.48
N PRO A 884 -35.92 2.79 24.66
CA PRO A 884 -36.60 3.99 25.16
C PRO A 884 -35.72 4.91 26.02
N ALA A 885 -34.39 4.74 26.06
CA ALA A 885 -33.54 5.66 26.83
C ALA A 885 -33.64 7.09 26.28
N THR A 886 -33.65 8.09 27.16
CA THR A 886 -33.70 9.50 26.73
C THR A 886 -32.41 9.87 26.00
N CYS A 887 -32.54 10.59 24.87
CA CYS A 887 -31.42 11.29 24.24
C CYS A 887 -31.76 12.77 24.19
N ASP A 888 -30.96 13.60 24.88
CA ASP A 888 -31.16 15.03 25.00
C ASP A 888 -29.82 15.77 25.14
N TRP A 889 -29.85 17.05 25.53
CA TRP A 889 -28.63 17.83 25.77
C TRP A 889 -27.71 17.27 26.87
N ASN A 890 -28.21 16.41 27.78
CA ASN A 890 -27.34 15.69 28.72
C ASN A 890 -26.50 14.63 28.01
N THR A 891 -27.03 14.01 26.94
CA THR A 891 -26.26 13.11 26.07
C THR A 891 -25.14 13.89 25.38
N TYR A 892 -25.45 15.06 24.84
CA TYR A 892 -24.46 15.95 24.24
C TYR A 892 -23.34 16.32 25.22
N SER A 893 -23.68 16.78 26.42
CA SER A 893 -22.72 17.21 27.45
C SER A 893 -22.02 16.06 28.20
N GLY A 894 -22.38 14.80 27.91
CA GLY A 894 -21.76 13.63 28.54
C GLY A 894 -20.31 13.43 28.10
N THR A 895 -19.46 12.97 29.03
CA THR A 895 -18.03 12.69 28.78
C THR A 895 -17.76 11.32 28.18
N GLN A 896 -18.81 10.53 27.94
CA GLN A 896 -18.68 9.23 27.30
C GLN A 896 -18.56 9.40 25.78
N PRO A 897 -17.86 8.47 25.10
CA PRO A 897 -17.91 8.34 23.65
C PRO A 897 -19.33 8.32 23.12
N ASN A 898 -19.51 8.66 21.84
CA ASN A 898 -20.79 8.44 21.16
C ASN A 898 -21.16 6.95 21.27
N VAL A 899 -22.43 6.68 21.59
CA VAL A 899 -22.91 5.31 21.88
C VAL A 899 -22.73 4.39 20.67
N HIS A 900 -22.95 4.92 19.47
CA HIS A 900 -22.75 4.20 18.23
C HIS A 900 -21.47 4.70 17.54
N VAL A 901 -20.63 3.77 17.10
CA VAL A 901 -19.47 4.10 16.26
C VAL A 901 -19.99 4.55 14.89
N LEU A 902 -19.69 5.80 14.52
CA LEU A 902 -20.07 6.39 13.25
C LEU A 902 -19.04 6.02 12.16
N TYR A 903 -18.96 4.73 11.83
CA TYR A 903 -17.96 4.19 10.90
C TYR A 903 -17.84 5.04 9.64
N GLY A 904 -16.61 5.43 9.31
CA GLY A 904 -16.26 6.15 8.09
C GLY A 904 -16.48 7.65 8.12
N GLY A 905 -17.14 8.20 9.16
CA GLY A 905 -17.29 9.65 9.28
C GLY A 905 -15.93 10.31 9.42
N MET A 906 -15.55 11.15 8.45
CA MET A 906 -14.32 11.94 8.51
C MET A 906 -14.60 13.21 9.30
N VAL A 907 -13.91 13.40 10.42
CA VAL A 907 -14.08 14.61 11.22
C VAL A 907 -13.42 15.81 10.55
N GLY A 908 -13.75 17.02 11.00
CA GLY A 908 -13.13 18.24 10.51
C GLY A 908 -11.60 18.23 10.56
N GLY A 909 -11.02 17.59 11.58
CA GLY A 909 -9.58 17.36 11.66
C GLY A 909 -8.86 18.36 12.55
N PRO A 910 -7.53 18.41 12.51
CA PRO A 910 -6.74 19.15 13.48
C PRO A 910 -6.72 20.66 13.22
N ASP A 911 -6.30 21.42 14.21
CA ASP A 911 -5.93 22.82 14.04
C ASP A 911 -4.65 22.98 13.17
N LYS A 912 -4.27 24.24 12.89
CA LYS A 912 -3.10 24.56 12.07
C LYS A 912 -1.76 24.04 12.60
N ASN A 913 -1.69 23.53 13.83
CA ASN A 913 -0.49 23.03 14.48
C ASN A 913 -0.56 21.52 14.75
N ASP A 914 -1.44 20.79 14.05
CA ASP A 914 -1.71 19.35 14.24
C ASP A 914 -2.35 19.01 15.60
N ALA A 915 -2.85 20.00 16.35
CA ALA A 915 -3.54 19.75 17.61
C ALA A 915 -4.99 19.36 17.36
N PHE A 916 -5.49 18.37 18.11
CA PHE A 916 -6.86 17.91 18.02
C PHE A 916 -7.35 17.44 19.37
N GLU A 917 -8.51 17.92 19.79
CA GLU A 917 -9.21 17.47 21.00
C GLU A 917 -10.48 16.70 20.60
N ASP A 918 -10.62 15.46 21.07
CA ASP A 918 -11.79 14.63 20.77
C ASP A 918 -12.97 15.03 21.69
N LEU A 919 -13.56 16.19 21.42
CA LEU A 919 -14.68 16.74 22.18
C LEU A 919 -15.90 16.97 21.30
N ARG A 920 -17.05 16.43 21.70
CA ARG A 920 -18.34 16.64 21.03
C ARG A 920 -18.75 18.11 20.93
N SER A 921 -18.29 18.93 21.88
CA SER A 921 -18.54 20.37 21.86
C SER A 921 -17.63 21.16 20.93
N ASP A 922 -16.54 20.55 20.47
CA ASP A 922 -15.64 21.12 19.47
C ASP A 922 -16.15 20.81 18.07
N TRP A 923 -17.27 21.43 17.73
CA TRP A 923 -17.92 21.28 16.43
C TRP A 923 -17.03 21.77 15.26
N ARG A 924 -15.91 22.46 15.48
CA ARG A 924 -15.01 22.82 14.36
C ARG A 924 -14.17 21.64 13.89
N HIS A 925 -13.66 20.89 14.86
CA HIS A 925 -12.70 19.82 14.61
C HIS A 925 -13.35 18.44 14.63
N THR A 926 -14.45 18.25 15.37
CA THR A 926 -15.16 16.95 15.50
C THR A 926 -16.47 16.86 14.70
N GLU A 927 -16.82 17.89 13.94
CA GLU A 927 -17.93 17.83 12.99
C GLU A 927 -17.67 16.86 11.86
N VAL A 928 -18.75 16.25 11.37
CA VAL A 928 -18.79 15.31 10.26
C VAL A 928 -19.87 15.78 9.29
N GLY A 929 -19.66 15.63 7.98
CA GLY A 929 -20.58 16.14 6.97
C GLY A 929 -20.62 15.27 5.71
N CYS A 930 -21.75 15.25 5.01
CA CYS A 930 -21.87 14.57 3.73
C CYS A 930 -20.82 15.07 2.71
N ASP A 931 -20.59 16.39 2.69
CA ASP A 931 -19.63 17.06 1.81
C ASP A 931 -18.17 16.83 2.26
N TYR A 932 -17.93 16.55 3.55
CA TYR A 932 -16.61 16.19 4.07
C TYR A 932 -16.16 14.86 3.47
N ASN A 933 -17.07 13.89 3.44
CA ASN A 933 -16.77 12.55 2.96
C ASN A 933 -16.75 12.40 1.43
N ALA A 934 -17.28 13.35 0.65
CA ALA A 934 -17.55 13.13 -0.77
C ALA A 934 -16.27 12.94 -1.62
N ALA A 935 -15.35 13.90 -1.55
CA ALA A 935 -14.08 13.83 -2.26
C ALA A 935 -13.14 12.80 -1.62
N PHE A 936 -13.20 12.65 -0.30
CA PHE A 936 -12.47 11.63 0.44
C PHE A 936 -12.82 10.22 -0.07
N GLN A 937 -14.11 9.86 -0.09
CA GLN A 937 -14.58 8.58 -0.60
C GLN A 937 -14.19 8.35 -2.07
N SER A 938 -14.33 9.39 -2.89
CA SER A 938 -14.01 9.31 -4.32
C SER A 938 -12.51 9.13 -4.57
N THR A 939 -11.66 9.69 -3.70
CA THR A 939 -10.21 9.48 -3.74
C THR A 939 -9.84 8.08 -3.26
N LEU A 940 -10.48 7.56 -2.21
CA LEU A 940 -10.28 6.19 -1.75
C LEU A 940 -10.64 5.17 -2.82
N ALA A 941 -11.76 5.35 -3.53
CA ALA A 941 -12.14 4.50 -4.65
C ALA A 941 -11.05 4.44 -5.73
N HIS A 942 -10.44 5.58 -6.03
CA HIS A 942 -9.34 5.66 -6.98
C HIS A 942 -8.06 4.99 -6.46
N PHE A 943 -7.70 5.16 -5.19
CA PHE A 943 -6.54 4.47 -4.61
C PHE A 943 -6.69 2.95 -4.64
N VAL A 944 -7.90 2.46 -4.36
CA VAL A 944 -8.22 1.03 -4.48
C VAL A 944 -8.06 0.54 -5.92
N GLU A 945 -8.50 1.31 -6.92
CA GLU A 945 -8.32 0.96 -8.33
C GLU A 945 -6.83 0.92 -8.73
N LEU A 946 -6.02 1.87 -8.24
CA LEU A 946 -4.59 1.93 -8.52
C LEU A 946 -3.76 0.87 -7.77
N GLY A 947 -4.37 0.14 -6.82
CA GLY A 947 -3.68 -0.86 -6.00
C GLY A 947 -2.69 -0.24 -5.01
N TYR A 948 -2.99 0.98 -4.52
CA TYR A 948 -2.21 1.68 -3.50
C TYR A 948 -2.29 1.03 -2.12
#